data_AF-A0A6P4ZYI0-F1
#
_entry.id   AF-A0A6P4ZYI0-F1
#
_cell.length_a   1.000
_cell.length_b   1.000
_cell.length_c   1.000
_cell.angle_alpha   90.00
_cell.angle_beta   90.00
_cell.angle_gamma   90.00
#
_symmetry.space_group_name_H-M   'P 1'
#
loop_
_entity.id
_entity.type
_entity.pdbx_description
1 polymer ?
#
loop_
_entity_poly.entity_id
_entity_poly.type
_entity_poly.pdbx_seq_one_letter_code
_entity_poly.pdbx_strand_id
1 'polypeptide(L)'
;MPAARYTEDSSEGKRDSSEEKTPLFEHDSDNNEASSSVSEESEREDGIVMSRRNMFGSSSGTYNVRASEIARDKHRPEVQCQVYMLDDTVQTFKVFKKDKGGVLLDKVFKYLDLVERDYFCLMFQDDIPEQMRWLDAHKPIRKQIRTGSPYSLYFRVKFYATDPSKLQEEYTRYHFFLQLKKDILEGRLPCSPHTASLLASYAAQSELGDYDPSEHLPGYLQEFRFVPNQSPEFEREVEELHKRHVGQPPSEAEFNYLDRAKRLEFYGVDLHYARVRQRGLTQMITFQQDQSNLEIQLGVTAAGISIYQNGVKINTFSWDSASSSISPHTRHMAKIVKISFKRKQFFLQLRKEPNDDRENAIGFNLANYRACKNLWKSCVEHHTFFRLDTPKLPSRRNMLTLFKLGSKYRYSGRTERQTIELGKEEGNRNRQFTRNPFFRTPSKRYARRTIGGITRDVIKDEIRNEEIRRSLVRQSHSVSAPGLRNINGSAELLERRPPSMSSPTKEIPIRRAWSDGHQSEEDEGGFAPDYITRGKQFKAYSEDGSFTEKSYEVLPSYNENLPNGNLVPDNSIVLIRMKPDEQGRFGFNVKGGADQNMPIIVSRVAPSTPADKCVPRLNEGDQVLLINGRDVSQHTHEQVVMFIRSTRESHTGELELTVRPNVYIPDGVEEEPDFMYTPDNLNPPRPPITSDDALKESMVLIEEGLKTGASLLQFDQLFRKKPGMTCNASRIPENICKNRYRDISPYDETRVMLQGGQDYINANSVNMEIPRMGIVNRYVAAQGPLPNTSGDFWQMCWEQQCTLICMLTTQVERGRVKCHQYWPDLHQTIQFGGLQICCVTEETTPSFAFRDFSMINLNTDEERRVVQMQYLAWPDHGVPDDSTEFLDFVFRVRQQRVGMVEPTMVHCSAGIGRTGVLITMETAMCLIECNEPVYPLDIVRTMREQRAMMIQTPAQYKFVCEAILRVYKEGIVKPLAEFKSPFNHK
;
A
#
# COMPACT_ATOMS: atom_id res chain seq x y z
N MET A 1 61.79 1.27 -38.31
CA MET A 1 62.08 1.06 -39.75
C MET A 1 61.58 -0.31 -40.15
N PRO A 2 61.16 -0.55 -41.40
CA PRO A 2 60.60 0.36 -42.42
C PRO A 2 59.18 -0.10 -42.85
N ALA A 3 58.54 0.37 -43.92
CA ALA A 3 58.21 1.74 -44.36
C ALA A 3 57.39 1.69 -45.68
N ALA A 4 56.34 2.51 -45.83
CA ALA A 4 55.73 3.05 -47.08
C ALA A 4 54.47 3.83 -46.65
N ARG A 5 54.30 5.16 -46.77
CA ARG A 5 54.46 6.13 -47.90
C ARG A 5 53.51 5.79 -49.07
N TYR A 6 52.78 6.70 -49.71
CA TYR A 6 52.87 8.18 -49.93
C TYR A 6 51.48 8.84 -49.63
N THR A 7 51.28 10.00 -48.97
CA THR A 7 51.67 11.44 -49.16
C THR A 7 50.85 12.23 -50.21
N GLU A 8 50.85 13.57 -50.03
CA GLU A 8 50.39 14.66 -50.92
C GLU A 8 48.88 15.03 -50.89
N ASP A 9 48.47 16.31 -50.94
CA ASP A 9 49.15 17.61 -50.72
C ASP A 9 48.09 18.75 -50.58
N SER A 10 48.52 19.95 -50.14
CA SER A 10 48.00 21.33 -50.46
C SER A 10 46.48 21.68 -50.41
N SER A 11 46.03 22.95 -50.37
CA SER A 11 46.49 24.23 -49.79
C SER A 11 45.34 25.29 -49.93
N GLU A 12 45.47 26.46 -49.27
CA GLU A 12 44.63 27.69 -49.47
C GLU A 12 43.12 27.64 -49.09
N GLY A 13 42.44 28.72 -48.65
CA GLY A 13 42.92 30.03 -48.18
C GLY A 13 41.82 31.12 -48.01
N LYS A 14 42.01 32.00 -47.01
CA LYS A 14 41.62 33.45 -46.94
C LYS A 14 40.15 33.94 -46.73
N ARG A 15 40.03 34.76 -45.65
CA ARG A 15 39.46 36.14 -45.53
C ARG A 15 37.96 36.41 -45.22
N ASP A 16 37.73 36.83 -43.96
CA ASP A 16 37.33 38.18 -43.47
C ASP A 16 35.98 38.90 -43.76
N SER A 17 35.65 39.79 -42.80
CA SER A 17 34.66 40.92 -42.78
C SER A 17 33.16 40.55 -42.65
N SER A 18 32.41 40.92 -41.58
CA SER A 18 31.97 42.25 -41.06
C SER A 18 30.88 42.91 -41.93
N GLU A 19 29.80 43.56 -41.47
CA GLU A 19 29.10 43.80 -40.19
C GLU A 19 27.72 44.47 -40.50
N GLU A 20 26.94 44.95 -39.51
CA GLU A 20 25.73 45.82 -39.63
C GLU A 20 24.48 45.22 -40.35
N LYS A 21 23.21 45.44 -39.95
CA LYS A 21 22.53 46.60 -39.31
C LYS A 21 21.13 46.23 -38.77
N THR A 22 20.63 46.98 -37.78
CA THR A 22 19.26 46.95 -37.20
C THR A 22 18.24 47.75 -38.06
N PRO A 23 16.91 47.74 -37.79
CA PRO A 23 16.26 48.57 -36.74
C PRO A 23 15.28 47.80 -35.80
N LEU A 24 15.19 48.09 -34.49
CA LEU A 24 14.53 49.20 -33.74
C LEU A 24 12.98 49.07 -33.64
N PHE A 25 12.43 48.72 -32.45
CA PHE A 25 11.84 49.58 -31.37
C PHE A 25 10.36 49.98 -31.68
N GLU A 26 9.41 50.25 -30.77
CA GLU A 26 9.47 50.75 -29.37
C GLU A 26 8.17 50.44 -28.56
N HIS A 27 8.16 50.89 -27.29
CA HIS A 27 7.12 51.08 -26.25
C HIS A 27 5.66 51.50 -26.69
N ASP A 28 4.60 51.60 -25.84
CA ASP A 28 4.53 51.75 -24.36
C ASP A 28 3.20 51.27 -23.69
N SER A 29 3.00 51.67 -22.42
CA SER A 29 2.00 51.21 -21.42
C SER A 29 0.64 51.97 -21.32
N ASP A 30 -0.16 51.52 -20.32
CA ASP A 30 -1.16 52.27 -19.50
C ASP A 30 -2.69 52.32 -19.81
N ASN A 31 -3.43 51.73 -18.83
CA ASN A 31 -4.56 52.27 -18.04
C ASN A 31 -6.04 52.44 -18.51
N ASN A 32 -6.90 52.05 -17.55
CA ASN A 32 -8.24 52.57 -17.14
C ASN A 32 -9.58 52.24 -17.86
N GLU A 33 -10.40 51.47 -17.11
CA GLU A 33 -11.76 51.76 -16.59
C GLU A 33 -13.01 52.06 -17.47
N ALA A 34 -14.17 51.94 -16.79
CA ALA A 34 -15.48 52.55 -17.06
C ALA A 34 -16.55 51.79 -17.92
N SER A 35 -17.25 50.85 -17.25
CA SER A 35 -18.71 50.85 -16.98
C SER A 35 -19.79 51.35 -17.97
N SER A 36 -20.93 50.63 -17.96
CA SER A 36 -22.33 51.11 -18.23
C SER A 36 -22.70 51.38 -19.71
N SER A 37 -23.97 51.40 -20.19
CA SER A 37 -25.30 51.08 -19.62
C SER A 37 -26.38 50.95 -20.74
N VAL A 38 -27.36 50.04 -20.54
CA VAL A 38 -28.85 50.22 -20.60
C VAL A 38 -29.58 50.60 -21.92
N SER A 39 -30.88 50.25 -21.96
CA SER A 39 -31.99 50.50 -22.92
C SER A 39 -32.03 49.62 -24.18
N GLU A 40 -33.10 48.86 -24.52
CA GLU A 40 -34.58 48.87 -24.37
C GLU A 40 -35.36 49.39 -25.61
N GLU A 41 -36.67 49.09 -25.65
CA GLU A 41 -37.66 49.22 -26.74
C GLU A 41 -37.57 48.09 -27.83
N SER A 42 -38.57 47.24 -28.11
CA SER A 42 -40.04 47.37 -28.34
C SER A 42 -40.34 47.97 -29.74
N GLU A 43 -41.23 47.45 -30.60
CA GLU A 43 -42.51 46.74 -30.43
C GLU A 43 -42.89 45.83 -31.64
N ARG A 44 -44.00 45.05 -31.53
CA ARG A 44 -45.10 44.73 -32.51
C ARG A 44 -44.81 44.37 -34.00
N GLU A 45 -45.65 43.65 -34.76
CA GLU A 45 -46.75 42.67 -34.59
C GLU A 45 -47.08 42.07 -35.99
N ASP A 46 -47.91 41.02 -36.11
CA ASP A 46 -48.41 40.38 -37.37
C ASP A 46 -47.37 39.72 -38.33
N GLY A 47 -47.67 38.72 -39.17
CA GLY A 47 -48.87 37.87 -39.38
C GLY A 47 -48.76 37.01 -40.66
N ILE A 48 -49.50 35.88 -40.74
CA ILE A 48 -49.89 35.11 -41.96
C ILE A 48 -48.93 34.04 -42.57
N VAL A 49 -49.31 32.76 -42.32
CA VAL A 49 -49.52 31.58 -43.22
C VAL A 49 -48.53 31.17 -44.35
N MET A 50 -47.95 29.96 -44.16
CA MET A 50 -47.56 28.87 -45.09
C MET A 50 -47.31 29.09 -46.61
N SER A 51 -46.18 28.55 -47.12
CA SER A 51 -46.20 27.39 -48.05
C SER A 51 -44.83 26.69 -48.22
N ARG A 52 -44.80 25.51 -48.85
CA ARG A 52 -43.61 24.64 -49.06
C ARG A 52 -42.93 24.87 -50.42
N ARG A 53 -41.58 24.89 -50.49
CA ARG A 53 -40.79 24.22 -51.56
C ARG A 53 -39.28 24.17 -51.27
N ASN A 54 -38.62 23.13 -51.82
CA ASN A 54 -37.15 23.00 -51.87
C ASN A 54 -36.57 23.85 -53.01
N MET A 55 -35.44 24.55 -52.79
CA MET A 55 -34.13 24.21 -53.38
C MET A 55 -33.04 25.22 -52.96
N PHE A 56 -31.78 24.83 -53.19
CA PHE A 56 -30.60 25.67 -52.91
C PHE A 56 -30.49 26.83 -53.92
N GLY A 57 -30.18 28.02 -53.42
CA GLY A 57 -29.79 29.19 -54.21
C GLY A 57 -29.06 30.20 -53.30
N SER A 58 -27.88 30.65 -53.71
CA SER A 58 -27.02 31.52 -52.91
C SER A 58 -27.08 32.97 -53.39
N SER A 59 -27.44 33.91 -52.51
CA SER A 59 -26.79 35.23 -52.42
C SER A 59 -27.24 36.01 -51.18
N SER A 60 -26.34 36.88 -50.70
CA SER A 60 -26.56 38.09 -49.89
C SER A 60 -27.57 38.07 -48.73
N GLY A 61 -27.06 38.12 -47.49
CA GLY A 61 -27.85 38.38 -46.29
C GLY A 61 -27.04 38.03 -45.03
N THR A 62 -26.79 39.01 -44.16
CA THR A 62 -25.95 38.86 -42.97
C THR A 62 -26.52 37.79 -42.03
N TYR A 63 -25.78 36.69 -41.87
CA TYR A 63 -26.22 35.54 -41.10
C TYR A 63 -26.11 35.83 -39.59
N ASN A 64 -27.19 36.34 -38.98
CA ASN A 64 -27.19 36.69 -37.57
C ASN A 64 -27.21 35.42 -36.70
N VAL A 65 -26.02 34.90 -36.40
CA VAL A 65 -25.77 33.64 -35.68
C VAL A 65 -26.53 33.60 -34.36
N ARG A 66 -26.57 34.73 -33.64
CA ARG A 66 -27.18 34.84 -32.31
C ARG A 66 -28.68 34.55 -32.31
N ALA A 67 -29.42 35.07 -33.30
CA ALA A 67 -30.85 34.78 -33.46
C ALA A 67 -31.09 33.30 -33.84
N SER A 68 -30.22 32.74 -34.68
CA SER A 68 -30.28 31.32 -35.10
C SER A 68 -29.97 30.34 -33.96
N GLU A 69 -29.15 30.75 -32.99
CA GLU A 69 -28.84 29.98 -31.79
C GLU A 69 -29.96 30.08 -30.75
N ILE A 70 -30.47 31.28 -30.48
CA ILE A 70 -31.59 31.51 -29.55
C ILE A 70 -32.87 30.78 -30.03
N ALA A 71 -33.16 30.80 -31.33
CA ALA A 71 -34.27 30.05 -31.90
C ALA A 71 -34.08 28.52 -31.85
N ARG A 72 -32.83 28.04 -31.91
CA ARG A 72 -32.51 26.60 -31.79
C ARG A 72 -32.64 26.07 -30.37
N ASP A 73 -32.44 26.89 -29.35
CA ASP A 73 -32.51 26.46 -27.95
C ASP A 73 -33.95 26.30 -27.43
N LYS A 74 -34.90 27.12 -27.90
CA LYS A 74 -36.34 26.96 -27.59
C LYS A 74 -36.95 25.60 -28.00
N HIS A 75 -36.24 24.75 -28.75
CA HIS A 75 -36.72 23.44 -29.23
C HIS A 75 -35.76 22.27 -28.94
N ARG A 76 -34.80 22.42 -28.02
CA ARG A 76 -34.04 21.27 -27.50
C ARG A 76 -34.83 20.63 -26.34
N PRO A 77 -35.36 19.40 -26.48
CA PRO A 77 -36.01 18.74 -25.36
C PRO A 77 -34.98 18.48 -24.25
N GLU A 78 -35.12 19.22 -23.15
CA GLU A 78 -34.41 19.00 -21.90
C GLU A 78 -34.85 17.66 -21.29
N VAL A 79 -33.95 17.05 -20.54
CA VAL A 79 -34.19 15.89 -19.68
C VAL A 79 -33.53 16.12 -18.33
N GLN A 80 -34.16 15.55 -17.31
CA GLN A 80 -33.63 15.52 -15.96
C GLN A 80 -32.87 14.21 -15.76
N CYS A 81 -31.66 14.31 -15.23
CA CYS A 81 -30.83 13.18 -14.85
C CYS A 81 -30.68 13.22 -13.32
N GLN A 82 -31.35 12.31 -12.63
CA GLN A 82 -31.17 12.10 -11.20
C GLN A 82 -29.92 11.25 -11.00
N VAL A 83 -28.88 11.86 -10.42
CA VAL A 83 -27.61 11.21 -10.13
C VAL A 83 -27.56 10.87 -8.65
N TYR A 84 -27.58 9.58 -8.35
CA TYR A 84 -27.38 9.01 -7.03
C TYR A 84 -25.87 8.97 -6.75
N MET A 85 -25.43 9.72 -5.75
CA MET A 85 -24.02 9.85 -5.37
C MET A 85 -23.56 8.65 -4.52
N LEU A 86 -22.29 8.68 -4.11
CA LEU A 86 -21.71 7.62 -3.27
C LEU A 86 -22.02 7.80 -1.77
N ASP A 87 -22.39 9.01 -1.35
CA ASP A 87 -22.90 9.34 -0.01
C ASP A 87 -24.43 9.25 0.10
N ASP A 88 -25.06 8.51 -0.82
CA ASP A 88 -26.52 8.36 -0.97
C ASP A 88 -27.33 9.65 -1.23
N THR A 89 -26.68 10.81 -1.40
CA THR A 89 -27.36 12.02 -1.87
C THR A 89 -27.83 11.88 -3.32
N VAL A 90 -28.87 12.62 -3.72
CA VAL A 90 -29.41 12.58 -5.09
C VAL A 90 -29.46 13.99 -5.67
N GLN A 91 -28.55 14.28 -6.60
CA GLN A 91 -28.53 15.56 -7.30
C GLN A 91 -29.19 15.44 -8.68
N THR A 92 -30.10 16.36 -9.00
CA THR A 92 -30.72 16.41 -10.33
C THR A 92 -29.96 17.37 -11.24
N PHE A 93 -29.56 16.87 -12.42
CA PHE A 93 -28.90 17.63 -13.47
C PHE A 93 -29.80 17.77 -14.69
N LYS A 94 -29.85 18.99 -15.24
CA LYS A 94 -30.57 19.28 -16.50
C LYS A 94 -29.61 19.25 -17.68
N VAL A 95 -29.93 18.47 -18.72
CA VAL A 95 -29.16 18.33 -19.97
C VAL A 95 -30.12 18.13 -21.13
N PHE A 96 -29.69 18.39 -22.37
CA PHE A 96 -30.54 18.16 -23.54
C PHE A 96 -30.42 16.72 -24.05
N LYS A 97 -31.51 16.14 -24.59
CA LYS A 97 -31.50 14.77 -25.17
C LYS A 97 -30.40 14.55 -26.21
N LYS A 98 -29.95 15.60 -26.90
CA LYS A 98 -28.91 15.54 -27.95
C LYS A 98 -27.48 15.63 -27.40
N ASP A 99 -27.29 16.07 -26.16
CA ASP A 99 -25.97 16.22 -25.53
C ASP A 99 -25.28 14.86 -25.39
N LYS A 100 -23.95 14.86 -25.47
CA LYS A 100 -23.14 13.66 -25.24
C LYS A 100 -23.10 13.32 -23.74
N GLY A 101 -22.89 12.05 -23.40
CA GLY A 101 -22.72 11.62 -22.01
C GLY A 101 -21.65 12.41 -21.23
N GLY A 102 -20.59 12.87 -21.92
CA GLY A 102 -19.55 13.72 -21.34
C GLY A 102 -20.09 15.02 -20.73
N VAL A 103 -21.09 15.65 -21.34
CA VAL A 103 -21.70 16.90 -20.82
C VAL A 103 -22.35 16.68 -19.45
N LEU A 104 -22.96 15.51 -19.23
CA LEU A 104 -23.53 15.15 -17.94
C LEU A 104 -22.42 14.82 -16.93
N LEU A 105 -21.38 14.09 -17.36
CA LEU A 105 -20.22 13.78 -16.52
C LEU A 105 -19.50 15.06 -16.06
N ASP A 106 -19.20 16.00 -16.95
CA ASP A 106 -18.57 17.27 -16.61
C ASP A 106 -19.42 18.10 -15.63
N LYS A 107 -20.76 18.07 -15.74
CA LYS A 107 -21.65 18.70 -14.76
C LYS A 107 -21.59 18.04 -13.38
N VAL A 108 -21.52 16.69 -13.32
CA VAL A 108 -21.35 15.95 -12.06
C VAL A 108 -19.98 16.23 -11.43
N PHE A 109 -18.90 16.14 -12.21
CA PHE A 109 -17.56 16.40 -11.72
C PHE A 109 -17.37 17.84 -11.25
N LYS A 110 -17.98 18.83 -11.93
CA LYS A 110 -17.98 20.22 -11.48
C LYS A 110 -18.81 20.43 -10.20
N TYR A 111 -19.92 19.72 -10.03
CA TYR A 111 -20.73 19.79 -8.81
C TYR A 111 -19.97 19.21 -7.59
N LEU A 112 -19.20 18.14 -7.80
CA LEU A 112 -18.33 17.54 -6.78
C LEU A 112 -16.96 18.25 -6.65
N ASP A 113 -16.65 19.25 -7.47
CA ASP A 113 -15.31 19.87 -7.52
C ASP A 113 -14.14 18.85 -7.63
N LEU A 114 -14.37 17.74 -8.36
CA LEU A 114 -13.53 16.55 -8.31
C LEU A 114 -12.37 16.60 -9.32
N VAL A 115 -11.14 16.68 -8.80
CA VAL A 115 -9.87 16.74 -9.57
C VAL A 115 -9.56 15.42 -10.28
N GLU A 116 -9.45 14.33 -9.52
CA GLU A 116 -9.07 12.98 -10.00
C GLU A 116 -10.26 12.22 -10.62
N ARG A 117 -11.07 12.94 -11.42
CA ARG A 117 -12.35 12.50 -11.97
C ARG A 117 -12.31 11.26 -12.88
N ASP A 118 -11.16 10.93 -13.49
CA ASP A 118 -11.07 9.84 -14.47
C ASP A 118 -11.26 8.44 -13.86
N TYR A 119 -11.09 8.28 -12.54
CA TYR A 119 -11.42 7.06 -11.82
C TYR A 119 -12.93 6.76 -11.79
N PHE A 120 -13.79 7.75 -12.05
CA PHE A 120 -15.23 7.69 -11.82
C PHE A 120 -16.06 7.75 -13.11
N CYS A 121 -17.28 7.21 -13.05
CA CYS A 121 -18.25 7.34 -14.13
C CYS A 121 -19.70 7.16 -13.62
N LEU A 122 -20.66 7.33 -14.52
CA LEU A 122 -22.07 7.11 -14.26
C LEU A 122 -22.51 5.75 -14.82
N MET A 123 -23.17 4.94 -13.99
CA MET A 123 -23.92 3.75 -14.42
C MET A 123 -25.41 4.06 -14.56
N PHE A 124 -26.10 3.37 -15.47
CA PHE A 124 -27.56 3.37 -15.57
C PHE A 124 -28.05 1.96 -15.92
N GLN A 125 -29.32 1.66 -15.62
CA GLN A 125 -29.94 0.38 -15.95
C GLN A 125 -30.36 0.36 -17.42
N ASP A 126 -30.05 -0.72 -18.16
CA ASP A 126 -30.44 -0.88 -19.58
C ASP A 126 -31.94 -1.22 -19.71
N ASP A 127 -32.43 -1.36 -20.95
CA ASP A 127 -33.77 -1.89 -21.25
C ASP A 127 -34.00 -3.34 -20.74
N ILE A 128 -32.95 -4.00 -20.22
CA ILE A 128 -32.96 -5.35 -19.65
C ILE A 128 -32.88 -5.23 -18.12
N PRO A 129 -33.82 -5.82 -17.34
CA PRO A 129 -33.78 -5.82 -15.88
C PRO A 129 -32.42 -6.25 -15.32
N GLU A 130 -32.01 -5.66 -14.20
CA GLU A 130 -30.78 -5.97 -13.45
C GLU A 130 -29.44 -5.74 -14.21
N GLN A 131 -29.46 -5.43 -15.52
CA GLN A 131 -28.25 -5.14 -16.28
C GLN A 131 -27.85 -3.65 -16.21
N MET A 132 -26.87 -3.35 -15.35
CA MET A 132 -26.24 -2.04 -15.24
C MET A 132 -25.20 -1.80 -16.34
N ARG A 133 -25.08 -0.56 -16.82
CA ARG A 133 -24.15 -0.16 -17.89
C ARG A 133 -23.54 1.23 -17.67
N TRP A 134 -22.25 1.35 -17.98
CA TRP A 134 -21.53 2.63 -18.00
C TRP A 134 -22.03 3.57 -19.10
N LEU A 135 -22.17 4.85 -18.76
CA LEU A 135 -22.46 5.94 -19.70
C LEU A 135 -21.28 6.17 -20.65
N ASP A 136 -21.52 6.08 -21.95
CA ASP A 136 -20.51 6.36 -22.98
C ASP A 136 -20.41 7.87 -23.20
N ALA A 137 -19.30 8.46 -22.79
CA ALA A 137 -19.07 9.91 -22.84
C ALA A 137 -19.22 10.52 -24.23
N HIS A 138 -19.02 9.74 -25.31
CA HIS A 138 -19.06 10.24 -26.69
C HIS A 138 -20.40 10.07 -27.39
N LYS A 139 -21.34 9.30 -26.82
CA LYS A 139 -22.66 9.09 -27.40
C LYS A 139 -23.70 10.07 -26.86
N PRO A 140 -24.60 10.61 -27.71
CA PRO A 140 -25.77 11.37 -27.26
C PRO A 140 -26.61 10.59 -26.24
N ILE A 141 -27.07 11.23 -25.18
CA ILE A 141 -27.84 10.59 -24.08
C ILE A 141 -29.05 9.83 -24.64
N ARG A 142 -29.82 10.43 -25.56
CA ARG A 142 -30.96 9.77 -26.26
C ARG A 142 -30.63 8.50 -27.05
N LYS A 143 -29.35 8.23 -27.32
CA LYS A 143 -28.90 7.00 -28.00
C LYS A 143 -28.45 5.91 -27.00
N GLN A 144 -28.51 6.21 -25.71
CA GLN A 144 -28.06 5.34 -24.62
C GLN A 144 -29.19 5.00 -23.67
N ILE A 145 -29.92 6.01 -23.21
CA ILE A 145 -31.06 5.91 -22.30
C ILE A 145 -32.33 6.18 -23.11
N ARG A 146 -33.29 5.25 -23.04
CA ARG A 146 -34.52 5.24 -23.84
C ARG A 146 -35.76 5.48 -22.99
N THR A 147 -35.86 4.76 -21.88
CA THR A 147 -36.91 4.87 -20.85
C THR A 147 -36.97 6.29 -20.30
N GLY A 148 -38.18 6.81 -20.02
CA GLY A 148 -38.47 8.25 -19.88
C GLY A 148 -37.72 9.02 -18.78
N SER A 149 -37.72 10.36 -18.90
CA SER A 149 -37.16 11.29 -17.91
C SER A 149 -38.07 11.37 -16.68
N PRO A 150 -37.54 11.51 -15.44
CA PRO A 150 -36.13 11.63 -15.09
C PRO A 150 -35.34 10.31 -15.28
N TYR A 151 -34.14 10.43 -15.83
CA TYR A 151 -33.21 9.31 -15.96
C TYR A 151 -32.47 9.08 -14.64
N SER A 152 -32.52 7.87 -14.08
CA SER A 152 -31.73 7.49 -12.90
C SER A 152 -30.34 7.01 -13.31
N LEU A 153 -29.30 7.66 -12.78
CA LEU A 153 -27.90 7.26 -12.95
C LEU A 153 -27.19 7.20 -11.60
N TYR A 154 -26.18 6.35 -11.48
CA TYR A 154 -25.45 6.12 -10.23
C TYR A 154 -24.00 6.50 -10.42
N PHE A 155 -23.49 7.40 -9.58
CA PHE A 155 -22.08 7.71 -9.49
C PHE A 155 -21.34 6.52 -8.86
N ARG A 156 -20.28 6.07 -9.52
CA ARG A 156 -19.50 4.88 -9.14
C ARG A 156 -18.04 5.03 -9.53
N VAL A 157 -17.14 4.43 -8.76
CA VAL A 157 -15.76 4.17 -9.19
C VAL A 157 -15.81 3.18 -10.34
N LYS A 158 -15.16 3.54 -11.45
CA LYS A 158 -15.05 2.74 -12.66
C LYS A 158 -13.69 2.06 -12.78
N PHE A 159 -12.63 2.77 -12.41
CA PHE A 159 -11.27 2.23 -12.38
C PHE A 159 -10.79 2.29 -10.93
N TYR A 160 -10.54 1.14 -10.33
CA TYR A 160 -10.11 1.07 -8.94
C TYR A 160 -8.59 1.20 -8.90
N ALA A 161 -8.07 2.25 -8.25
CA ALA A 161 -6.64 2.44 -8.08
C ALA A 161 -6.00 1.21 -7.42
N THR A 162 -4.87 0.74 -7.96
CA THR A 162 -4.19 -0.46 -7.44
C THR A 162 -3.59 -0.27 -6.05
N ASP A 163 -3.39 0.99 -5.65
CA ASP A 163 -2.88 1.37 -4.35
C ASP A 163 -3.52 2.71 -3.93
N PRO A 164 -4.18 2.80 -2.76
CA PRO A 164 -4.78 4.03 -2.25
C PRO A 164 -3.80 5.21 -2.16
N SER A 165 -2.49 4.97 -2.04
CA SER A 165 -1.47 6.03 -2.05
C SER A 165 -1.36 6.79 -3.39
N LYS A 166 -1.91 6.23 -4.49
CA LYS A 166 -2.01 6.90 -5.79
C LYS A 166 -3.06 8.01 -5.82
N LEU A 167 -4.08 7.93 -4.97
CA LEU A 167 -5.15 8.93 -4.88
C LEU A 167 -4.62 10.14 -4.10
N GLN A 168 -4.33 11.24 -4.79
CA GLN A 168 -3.68 12.41 -4.20
C GLN A 168 -4.64 13.20 -3.30
N GLU A 169 -5.88 13.42 -3.75
CA GLU A 169 -6.87 14.21 -3.02
C GLU A 169 -7.57 13.37 -1.94
N GLU A 170 -7.74 13.96 -0.75
CA GLU A 170 -8.50 13.32 0.33
C GLU A 170 -9.95 13.06 -0.06
N TYR A 171 -10.57 13.99 -0.81
CA TYR A 171 -11.95 13.82 -1.28
C TYR A 171 -12.11 12.67 -2.29
N THR A 172 -11.07 12.35 -3.05
CA THR A 172 -11.03 11.15 -3.91
C THR A 172 -10.96 9.89 -3.04
N ARG A 173 -10.09 9.87 -2.02
CA ARG A 173 -9.98 8.73 -1.07
C ARG A 173 -11.30 8.48 -0.35
N TYR A 174 -11.97 9.54 0.12
CA TYR A 174 -13.28 9.45 0.76
C TYR A 174 -14.35 8.83 -0.18
N HIS A 175 -14.41 9.25 -1.45
CA HIS A 175 -15.30 8.61 -2.43
C HIS A 175 -14.96 7.13 -2.69
N PHE A 176 -13.68 6.76 -2.72
CA PHE A 176 -13.28 5.36 -2.81
C PHE A 176 -13.70 4.56 -1.57
N PHE A 177 -13.59 5.15 -0.38
CA PHE A 177 -14.06 4.54 0.87
C PHE A 177 -15.57 4.29 0.83
N LEU A 178 -16.37 5.30 0.45
CA LEU A 178 -17.81 5.17 0.28
C LEU A 178 -18.19 4.08 -0.74
N GLN A 179 -17.47 4.00 -1.88
CA GLN A 179 -17.68 2.95 -2.86
C GLN A 179 -17.41 1.55 -2.28
N LEU A 180 -16.31 1.35 -1.56
CA LEU A 180 -15.97 0.03 -1.01
C LEU A 180 -16.88 -0.37 0.15
N LYS A 181 -17.30 0.58 0.99
CA LYS A 181 -18.34 0.38 2.00
C LYS A 181 -19.64 -0.09 1.36
N LYS A 182 -20.02 0.56 0.26
CA LYS A 182 -21.20 0.19 -0.52
C LYS A 182 -21.05 -1.17 -1.20
N ASP A 183 -19.86 -1.51 -1.69
CA ASP A 183 -19.60 -2.80 -2.33
C ASP A 183 -19.66 -3.98 -1.34
N ILE A 184 -19.22 -3.78 -0.10
CA ILE A 184 -19.37 -4.79 0.97
C ILE A 184 -20.85 -4.91 1.38
N LEU A 185 -21.56 -3.79 1.56
CA LEU A 185 -22.98 -3.77 1.91
C LEU A 185 -23.89 -4.34 0.81
N GLU A 186 -23.56 -4.13 -0.47
CA GLU A 186 -24.26 -4.71 -1.64
C GLU A 186 -23.81 -6.17 -1.91
N GLY A 187 -22.83 -6.72 -1.18
CA GLY A 187 -22.29 -8.07 -1.38
C GLY A 187 -21.43 -8.24 -2.64
N ARG A 188 -21.11 -7.14 -3.33
CA ARG A 188 -20.20 -7.07 -4.50
C ARG A 188 -18.75 -7.35 -4.14
N LEU A 189 -18.35 -7.07 -2.90
CA LEU A 189 -17.00 -7.30 -2.38
C LEU A 189 -17.05 -8.25 -1.16
N PRO A 190 -17.06 -9.57 -1.38
CA PRO A 190 -17.05 -10.54 -0.30
C PRO A 190 -15.79 -10.42 0.58
N CYS A 191 -15.97 -10.53 1.89
CA CYS A 191 -14.89 -10.56 2.87
C CYS A 191 -15.27 -11.48 4.05
N SER A 192 -14.27 -11.97 4.80
CA SER A 192 -14.51 -12.75 6.01
C SER A 192 -15.16 -11.88 7.10
N PRO A 193 -15.98 -12.45 8.02
CA PRO A 193 -16.63 -11.69 9.09
C PRO A 193 -15.66 -10.80 9.86
N HIS A 194 -14.52 -11.34 10.30
CA HIS A 194 -13.47 -10.57 10.99
C HIS A 194 -12.91 -9.40 10.15
N THR A 195 -12.70 -9.59 8.84
CA THR A 195 -12.25 -8.49 7.97
C THR A 195 -13.35 -7.45 7.79
N ALA A 196 -14.61 -7.88 7.73
CA ALA A 196 -15.75 -6.97 7.69
C ALA A 196 -15.90 -6.17 8.98
N SER A 197 -15.68 -6.78 10.15
CA SER A 197 -15.68 -6.10 11.47
C SER A 197 -14.54 -5.08 11.57
N LEU A 198 -13.34 -5.43 11.11
CA LEU A 198 -12.22 -4.49 11.06
C LEU A 198 -12.51 -3.30 10.14
N LEU A 199 -13.02 -3.55 8.92
CA LEU A 199 -13.41 -2.49 7.99
C LEU A 199 -14.54 -1.62 8.56
N ALA A 200 -15.55 -2.22 9.19
CA ALA A 200 -16.61 -1.51 9.87
C ALA A 200 -16.12 -0.66 11.05
N SER A 201 -15.09 -1.10 11.78
CA SER A 201 -14.49 -0.31 12.87
C SER A 201 -13.76 0.95 12.38
N TYR A 202 -13.08 0.88 11.22
CA TYR A 202 -12.53 2.08 10.58
C TYR A 202 -13.63 3.00 10.02
N ALA A 203 -14.74 2.43 9.52
CA ALA A 203 -15.89 3.23 9.11
C ALA A 203 -16.61 3.90 10.30
N ALA A 204 -16.65 3.25 11.47
CA ALA A 204 -17.12 3.85 12.71
C ALA A 204 -16.23 5.03 13.12
N GLN A 205 -14.91 4.82 13.21
CA GLN A 205 -13.94 5.88 13.54
C GLN A 205 -14.00 7.08 12.56
N SER A 206 -14.18 6.83 11.26
CA SER A 206 -14.30 7.88 10.23
C SER A 206 -15.58 8.74 10.39
N GLU A 207 -16.69 8.14 10.84
CA GLU A 207 -18.00 8.81 10.88
C GLU A 207 -18.44 9.29 12.26
N LEU A 208 -17.90 8.70 13.33
CA LEU A 208 -18.25 8.98 14.72
C LEU A 208 -17.12 9.67 15.50
N GLY A 209 -15.87 9.61 15.01
CA GLY A 209 -14.70 10.07 15.73
C GLY A 209 -14.24 9.04 16.77
N ASP A 210 -13.57 9.51 17.83
CA ASP A 210 -13.06 8.63 18.88
C ASP A 210 -14.19 8.01 19.72
N TYR A 211 -13.99 6.76 20.16
CA TYR A 211 -14.92 6.11 21.09
C TYR A 211 -14.94 6.82 22.46
N ASP A 212 -15.97 7.64 22.69
CA ASP A 212 -16.37 8.13 24.02
C ASP A 212 -17.46 7.24 24.65
N PRO A 213 -17.26 6.65 25.86
CA PRO A 213 -18.27 5.84 26.56
C PRO A 213 -19.59 6.56 26.90
N SER A 214 -19.59 7.90 26.98
CA SER A 214 -20.76 8.72 27.31
C SER A 214 -21.65 9.00 26.09
N GLU A 215 -21.07 9.08 24.89
CA GLU A 215 -21.79 9.24 23.62
C GLU A 215 -22.15 7.89 22.99
N HIS A 216 -21.23 6.92 23.05
CA HIS A 216 -21.33 5.61 22.38
C HIS A 216 -21.99 4.55 23.28
N LEU A 217 -23.21 4.84 23.75
CA LEU A 217 -23.98 3.93 24.58
C LEU A 217 -24.24 2.57 23.88
N PRO A 218 -24.37 1.45 24.63
CA PRO A 218 -24.55 0.11 24.05
C PRO A 218 -25.61 0.04 22.94
N GLY A 219 -25.19 -0.46 21.78
CA GLY A 219 -26.03 -0.54 20.58
C GLY A 219 -26.04 0.70 19.69
N TYR A 220 -25.15 1.70 19.88
CA TYR A 220 -25.00 2.85 18.97
C TYR A 220 -24.78 2.45 17.50
N LEU A 221 -24.13 1.31 17.25
CA LEU A 221 -23.88 0.75 15.92
C LEU A 221 -25.13 0.18 15.22
N GLN A 222 -26.24 -0.03 15.93
CA GLN A 222 -27.48 -0.61 15.36
C GLN A 222 -28.15 0.28 14.33
N GLU A 223 -27.91 1.60 14.42
CA GLU A 223 -28.39 2.60 13.47
C GLU A 223 -27.58 2.57 12.16
N PHE A 224 -26.43 1.90 12.13
CA PHE A 224 -25.56 1.80 10.97
C PHE A 224 -25.69 0.41 10.31
N ARG A 225 -25.39 0.36 9.02
CA ARG A 225 -25.32 -0.90 8.24
C ARG A 225 -23.99 -0.96 7.52
N PHE A 226 -23.10 -1.82 8.02
CA PHE A 226 -21.79 -2.06 7.43
C PHE A 226 -21.76 -3.31 6.56
N VAL A 227 -22.64 -4.28 6.84
CA VAL A 227 -22.75 -5.57 6.14
C VAL A 227 -24.22 -5.95 5.91
N PRO A 228 -24.55 -6.79 4.91
CA PRO A 228 -25.94 -7.13 4.59
C PRO A 228 -26.71 -7.80 5.74
N ASN A 229 -26.03 -8.68 6.49
CA ASN A 229 -26.59 -9.47 7.59
C ASN A 229 -25.87 -9.13 8.91
N GLN A 230 -26.01 -7.90 9.38
CA GLN A 230 -25.37 -7.41 10.60
C GLN A 230 -25.96 -8.11 11.84
N SER A 231 -25.11 -8.77 12.64
CA SER A 231 -25.51 -9.46 13.87
C SER A 231 -25.02 -8.71 15.13
N PRO A 232 -25.59 -8.98 16.32
CA PRO A 232 -25.13 -8.39 17.58
C PRO A 232 -23.67 -8.75 17.94
N GLU A 233 -23.18 -9.90 17.49
CA GLU A 233 -21.79 -10.35 17.68
C GLU A 233 -20.84 -9.50 16.82
N PHE A 234 -21.23 -9.24 15.58
CA PHE A 234 -20.51 -8.34 14.68
C PHE A 234 -20.47 -6.91 15.25
N GLU A 235 -21.61 -6.39 15.73
CA GLU A 235 -21.66 -5.05 16.35
C GLU A 235 -20.73 -4.95 17.57
N ARG A 236 -20.66 -6.00 18.39
CA ARG A 236 -19.73 -6.09 19.53
C ARG A 236 -18.26 -6.14 19.11
N GLU A 237 -17.92 -6.90 18.06
CA GLU A 237 -16.55 -6.94 17.52
C GLU A 237 -16.13 -5.58 16.94
N VAL A 238 -17.04 -4.90 16.23
CA VAL A 238 -16.82 -3.54 15.70
C VAL A 238 -16.60 -2.54 16.83
N GLU A 239 -17.39 -2.59 17.91
CA GLU A 239 -17.22 -1.73 19.08
C GLU A 239 -15.86 -1.94 19.77
N GLU A 240 -15.45 -3.20 19.98
CA GLU A 240 -14.17 -3.55 20.61
C GLU A 240 -12.93 -3.20 19.75
N LEU A 241 -13.12 -3.04 18.44
CA LEU A 241 -12.11 -2.54 17.52
C LEU A 241 -12.13 -1.01 17.45
N HIS A 242 -13.31 -0.37 17.47
CA HIS A 242 -13.46 1.08 17.49
C HIS A 242 -12.75 1.71 18.71
N LYS A 243 -12.87 1.08 19.88
CA LYS A 243 -12.12 1.43 21.12
C LYS A 243 -10.59 1.46 20.95
N ARG A 244 -10.02 0.84 19.91
CA ARG A 244 -8.56 0.76 19.66
C ARG A 244 -8.05 1.79 18.68
N HIS A 245 -8.95 2.51 17.99
CA HIS A 245 -8.60 3.51 16.98
C HIS A 245 -8.60 4.94 17.53
N VAL A 246 -8.77 5.12 18.84
CA VAL A 246 -8.77 6.42 19.52
C VAL A 246 -7.50 7.22 19.19
N GLY A 247 -7.69 8.48 18.79
CA GLY A 247 -6.66 9.37 18.27
C GLY A 247 -6.44 9.29 16.76
N GLN A 248 -7.14 8.40 16.03
CA GLN A 248 -7.03 8.28 14.58
C GLN A 248 -7.99 9.26 13.87
N PRO A 249 -7.50 10.19 13.03
CA PRO A 249 -8.37 11.10 12.29
C PRO A 249 -9.14 10.37 11.16
N PRO A 250 -10.33 10.84 10.76
CA PRO A 250 -11.16 10.19 9.74
C PRO A 250 -10.44 9.88 8.42
N SER A 251 -9.56 10.78 7.95
CA SER A 251 -8.78 10.60 6.73
C SER A 251 -7.75 9.47 6.80
N GLU A 252 -7.28 9.12 8.00
CA GLU A 252 -6.38 7.98 8.24
C GLU A 252 -7.16 6.68 8.46
N ALA A 253 -8.31 6.73 9.16
CA ALA A 253 -9.22 5.60 9.26
C ALA A 253 -9.73 5.15 7.88
N GLU A 254 -10.11 6.12 7.03
CA GLU A 254 -10.42 5.90 5.61
C GLU A 254 -9.24 5.30 4.85
N PHE A 255 -8.02 5.80 5.05
CA PHE A 255 -6.84 5.24 4.39
C PHE A 255 -6.58 3.77 4.81
N ASN A 256 -6.70 3.44 6.10
CA ASN A 256 -6.54 2.08 6.60
C ASN A 256 -7.66 1.15 6.12
N TYR A 257 -8.89 1.66 6.02
CA TYR A 257 -10.00 0.95 5.35
C TYR A 257 -9.61 0.59 3.92
N LEU A 258 -9.14 1.56 3.13
CA LEU A 258 -8.74 1.35 1.74
C LEU A 258 -7.55 0.38 1.63
N ASP A 259 -6.54 0.48 2.50
CA ASP A 259 -5.36 -0.40 2.49
C ASP A 259 -5.69 -1.85 2.84
N ARG A 260 -6.69 -2.07 3.72
CA ARG A 260 -7.20 -3.40 4.02
C ARG A 260 -8.10 -3.92 2.90
N ALA A 261 -9.01 -3.09 2.39
CA ALA A 261 -9.97 -3.47 1.35
C ALA A 261 -9.31 -3.78 0.00
N LYS A 262 -8.21 -3.12 -0.37
CA LYS A 262 -7.47 -3.40 -1.63
C LYS A 262 -6.92 -4.82 -1.74
N ARG A 263 -6.82 -5.53 -0.61
CA ARG A 263 -6.30 -6.91 -0.50
C ARG A 263 -7.39 -7.98 -0.67
N LEU A 264 -8.65 -7.58 -0.75
CA LEU A 264 -9.78 -8.49 -0.97
C LEU A 264 -9.80 -8.99 -2.43
N GLU A 265 -10.11 -10.27 -2.62
CA GLU A 265 -9.91 -10.97 -3.90
C GLU A 265 -10.67 -10.34 -5.08
N PHE A 266 -11.83 -9.76 -4.78
CA PHE A 266 -12.75 -9.11 -5.72
C PHE A 266 -12.60 -7.58 -5.81
N TYR A 267 -11.59 -7.00 -5.16
CA TYR A 267 -11.32 -5.56 -5.23
C TYR A 267 -11.09 -5.10 -6.68
N GLY A 268 -11.93 -4.18 -7.16
CA GLY A 268 -11.83 -3.61 -8.49
C GLY A 268 -12.06 -4.58 -9.66
N VAL A 269 -12.76 -5.69 -9.43
CA VAL A 269 -13.01 -6.71 -10.46
C VAL A 269 -14.33 -6.45 -11.20
N ASP A 270 -14.26 -6.14 -12.50
CA ASP A 270 -15.43 -6.03 -13.38
C ASP A 270 -15.78 -7.43 -13.95
N LEU A 271 -16.77 -8.10 -13.36
CA LEU A 271 -17.13 -9.50 -13.64
C LEU A 271 -18.09 -9.67 -14.84
N HIS A 272 -17.76 -10.60 -15.75
CA HIS A 272 -18.58 -10.97 -16.91
C HIS A 272 -18.79 -12.49 -16.99
N TYR A 273 -20.04 -12.95 -16.97
CA TYR A 273 -20.37 -14.37 -17.09
C TYR A 273 -20.09 -14.94 -18.50
N ALA A 274 -19.45 -16.09 -18.55
CA ALA A 274 -19.05 -16.78 -19.78
C ALA A 274 -19.06 -18.32 -19.63
N ARG A 275 -18.93 -19.03 -20.75
CA ARG A 275 -18.73 -20.49 -20.81
C ARG A 275 -17.50 -20.84 -21.65
N VAL A 276 -16.74 -21.84 -21.22
CA VAL A 276 -15.52 -22.31 -21.91
C VAL A 276 -15.87 -22.98 -23.25
N ARG A 277 -15.01 -22.84 -24.28
CA ARG A 277 -15.24 -23.41 -25.63
C ARG A 277 -14.30 -24.56 -26.02
N GLN A 278 -13.04 -24.59 -25.57
CA GLN A 278 -12.03 -25.59 -25.97
C GLN A 278 -11.87 -26.68 -24.91
N ARG A 279 -11.86 -27.96 -25.33
CA ARG A 279 -11.62 -29.11 -24.44
C ARG A 279 -10.22 -29.11 -23.80
N GLY A 280 -9.18 -28.72 -24.54
CA GLY A 280 -7.81 -28.65 -23.98
C GLY A 280 -7.67 -27.62 -22.85
N LEU A 281 -8.52 -26.59 -22.85
CA LEU A 281 -8.57 -25.60 -21.77
C LEU A 281 -9.19 -26.17 -20.48
N THR A 282 -10.08 -27.17 -20.60
CA THR A 282 -10.71 -27.82 -19.44
C THR A 282 -9.66 -28.50 -18.55
N GLN A 283 -8.65 -29.16 -19.14
CA GLN A 283 -7.53 -29.75 -18.38
C GLN A 283 -6.60 -28.70 -17.73
N MET A 284 -6.44 -27.52 -18.33
CA MET A 284 -5.59 -26.45 -17.77
C MET A 284 -6.27 -25.63 -16.66
N ILE A 285 -7.61 -25.68 -16.58
CA ILE A 285 -8.42 -24.87 -15.65
C ILE A 285 -9.07 -25.75 -14.57
N THR A 286 -9.28 -27.04 -14.84
CA THR A 286 -9.93 -27.96 -13.90
C THR A 286 -9.33 -29.37 -13.97
N PHE A 287 -9.21 -30.05 -12.83
CA PHE A 287 -8.75 -31.44 -12.74
C PHE A 287 -9.81 -32.48 -13.19
N GLN A 288 -10.96 -32.05 -13.73
CA GLN A 288 -12.08 -32.94 -14.06
C GLN A 288 -12.21 -33.15 -15.58
N GLN A 289 -12.48 -34.40 -15.96
CA GLN A 289 -12.17 -34.90 -17.30
C GLN A 289 -13.24 -34.61 -18.38
N ASP A 290 -14.46 -34.18 -18.00
CA ASP A 290 -15.59 -34.08 -18.93
C ASP A 290 -16.62 -32.99 -18.56
N GLN A 291 -16.41 -31.74 -18.99
CA GLN A 291 -17.44 -30.69 -18.96
C GLN A 291 -17.38 -29.73 -20.16
N SER A 292 -18.08 -30.08 -21.24
CA SER A 292 -18.29 -29.20 -22.40
C SER A 292 -19.37 -28.11 -22.20
N ASN A 293 -19.51 -27.58 -20.97
CA ASN A 293 -20.46 -26.50 -20.65
C ASN A 293 -20.15 -25.68 -19.38
N LEU A 294 -18.91 -25.75 -18.85
CA LEU A 294 -18.56 -25.10 -17.57
C LEU A 294 -18.85 -23.60 -17.58
N GLU A 295 -19.65 -23.14 -16.61
CA GLU A 295 -19.92 -21.73 -16.36
C GLU A 295 -18.82 -21.10 -15.51
N ILE A 296 -18.29 -19.97 -15.98
CA ILE A 296 -17.20 -19.23 -15.36
C ILE A 296 -17.48 -17.73 -15.41
N GLN A 297 -16.74 -16.97 -14.60
CA GLN A 297 -16.77 -15.51 -14.63
C GLN A 297 -15.40 -14.99 -15.07
N LEU A 298 -15.40 -14.02 -15.99
CA LEU A 298 -14.22 -13.32 -16.47
C LEU A 298 -14.17 -11.95 -15.79
N GLY A 299 -13.24 -11.79 -14.85
CA GLY A 299 -13.02 -10.53 -14.14
C GLY A 299 -11.96 -9.68 -14.83
N VAL A 300 -12.33 -8.49 -15.29
CA VAL A 300 -11.39 -7.50 -15.82
C VAL A 300 -10.83 -6.68 -14.64
N THR A 301 -9.50 -6.53 -14.59
CA THR A 301 -8.79 -5.85 -13.48
C THR A 301 -7.71 -4.91 -14.02
N ALA A 302 -7.08 -4.14 -13.13
CA ALA A 302 -5.90 -3.35 -13.46
C ALA A 302 -4.68 -4.19 -13.92
N ALA A 303 -4.55 -5.43 -13.44
CA ALA A 303 -3.43 -6.31 -13.76
C ALA A 303 -3.64 -7.14 -15.04
N GLY A 304 -4.88 -7.58 -15.29
CA GLY A 304 -5.21 -8.52 -16.36
C GLY A 304 -6.67 -8.97 -16.39
N ILE A 305 -6.90 -10.13 -17.01
CA ILE A 305 -8.19 -10.83 -16.99
C ILE A 305 -8.05 -12.07 -16.11
N SER A 306 -8.80 -12.11 -15.01
CA SER A 306 -8.89 -13.28 -14.13
C SER A 306 -10.08 -14.16 -14.49
N ILE A 307 -9.94 -15.48 -14.33
CA ILE A 307 -11.04 -16.45 -14.40
C ILE A 307 -11.45 -16.82 -12.98
N TYR A 308 -12.75 -16.81 -12.69
CA TYR A 308 -13.34 -17.32 -11.46
C TYR A 308 -14.35 -18.44 -11.75
N GLN A 309 -14.42 -19.42 -10.86
CA GLN A 309 -15.43 -20.48 -10.81
C GLN A 309 -15.92 -20.59 -9.37
N ASN A 310 -17.23 -20.65 -9.16
CA ASN A 310 -17.85 -20.78 -7.83
C ASN A 310 -17.36 -19.74 -6.79
N GLY A 311 -16.94 -18.54 -7.23
CA GLY A 311 -16.40 -17.49 -6.37
C GLY A 311 -14.89 -17.57 -6.09
N VAL A 312 -14.18 -18.57 -6.61
CA VAL A 312 -12.73 -18.74 -6.44
C VAL A 312 -11.98 -18.41 -7.74
N LYS A 313 -10.89 -17.64 -7.66
CA LYS A 313 -10.01 -17.33 -8.79
C LYS A 313 -9.14 -18.52 -9.18
N ILE A 314 -9.29 -18.97 -10.42
CA ILE A 314 -8.57 -20.12 -10.97
C ILE A 314 -7.29 -19.69 -11.66
N ASN A 315 -7.32 -18.58 -12.40
CA ASN A 315 -6.22 -18.16 -13.27
C ASN A 315 -6.27 -16.65 -13.53
N THR A 316 -5.15 -16.04 -13.94
CA THR A 316 -5.07 -14.64 -14.37
C THR A 316 -4.14 -14.48 -15.57
N PHE A 317 -4.66 -13.91 -16.66
CA PHE A 317 -3.91 -13.55 -17.86
C PHE A 317 -3.49 -12.08 -17.77
N SER A 318 -2.20 -11.82 -17.67
CA SER A 318 -1.67 -10.46 -17.54
C SER A 318 -1.85 -9.64 -18.83
N TRP A 319 -2.09 -8.33 -18.68
CA TRP A 319 -2.00 -7.37 -19.78
C TRP A 319 -0.58 -7.26 -20.37
N ASP A 320 0.43 -7.74 -19.66
CA ASP A 320 1.82 -7.36 -19.93
C ASP A 320 2.50 -8.17 -21.06
N SER A 321 3.15 -7.44 -21.97
CA SER A 321 4.05 -8.00 -22.98
C SER A 321 5.52 -7.67 -22.74
N ALA A 322 5.85 -6.78 -21.78
CA ALA A 322 7.15 -6.13 -21.64
C ALA A 322 7.67 -5.93 -20.19
N SER A 323 6.91 -6.28 -19.13
CA SER A 323 7.43 -6.23 -17.76
C SER A 323 8.51 -7.30 -17.52
N SER A 324 9.72 -6.81 -17.29
CA SER A 324 10.89 -7.48 -16.73
C SER A 324 10.84 -7.60 -15.19
N SER A 325 9.77 -7.12 -14.55
CA SER A 325 9.66 -6.94 -13.09
C SER A 325 8.85 -8.02 -12.34
N ILE A 326 8.51 -9.13 -13.00
CA ILE A 326 7.79 -10.27 -12.37
C ILE A 326 8.77 -11.42 -12.07
N SER A 327 8.63 -12.01 -10.88
CA SER A 327 9.47 -13.11 -10.35
C SER A 327 9.52 -14.35 -11.28
N PRO A 328 10.64 -15.11 -11.33
CA PRO A 328 10.76 -16.30 -12.18
C PRO A 328 9.68 -17.36 -11.99
N HIS A 329 9.14 -17.47 -10.76
CA HIS A 329 8.07 -18.43 -10.43
C HIS A 329 6.73 -18.13 -11.14
N THR A 330 6.58 -16.96 -11.78
CA THR A 330 5.37 -16.59 -12.55
C THR A 330 5.56 -16.73 -14.07
N ARG A 331 6.61 -17.43 -14.54
CA ARG A 331 6.84 -17.66 -15.99
C ARG A 331 5.71 -18.40 -16.72
N HIS A 332 4.83 -19.09 -15.99
CA HIS A 332 3.67 -19.78 -16.58
C HIS A 332 2.42 -18.90 -16.76
N MET A 333 2.43 -17.62 -16.37
CA MET A 333 1.31 -16.73 -16.68
C MET A 333 1.25 -16.38 -18.17
N ALA A 334 0.25 -16.97 -18.83
CA ALA A 334 -0.08 -16.72 -20.21
C ALA A 334 -0.36 -15.23 -20.51
N LYS A 335 0.48 -14.65 -21.38
CA LYS A 335 0.56 -13.19 -21.65
C LYS A 335 -0.38 -12.78 -22.78
N ILE A 336 -1.27 -11.81 -22.57
CA ILE A 336 -2.24 -11.37 -23.59
C ILE A 336 -1.55 -10.56 -24.69
N VAL A 337 -1.56 -11.07 -25.92
CA VAL A 337 -1.07 -10.36 -27.12
C VAL A 337 -2.19 -9.60 -27.83
N LYS A 338 -3.40 -10.18 -27.87
CA LYS A 338 -4.52 -9.59 -28.61
C LYS A 338 -5.86 -10.08 -28.06
N ILE A 339 -6.79 -9.14 -27.90
CA ILE A 339 -8.16 -9.39 -27.48
C ILE A 339 -9.08 -9.15 -28.67
N SER A 340 -9.95 -10.10 -28.99
CA SER A 340 -10.90 -9.94 -30.09
C SER A 340 -12.23 -10.65 -29.80
N PHE A 341 -13.26 -10.35 -30.59
CA PHE A 341 -14.55 -11.02 -30.45
C PHE A 341 -15.30 -11.15 -31.78
N LYS A 342 -16.12 -12.19 -31.90
CA LYS A 342 -16.95 -12.48 -33.08
C LYS A 342 -18.31 -13.01 -32.61
N ARG A 343 -19.40 -12.31 -32.96
CA ARG A 343 -20.77 -12.61 -32.47
C ARG A 343 -20.79 -12.68 -30.94
N LYS A 344 -21.09 -13.85 -30.35
CA LYS A 344 -21.11 -14.10 -28.89
C LYS A 344 -19.79 -14.66 -28.32
N GLN A 345 -18.76 -14.74 -29.16
CA GLN A 345 -17.50 -15.42 -28.83
C GLN A 345 -16.39 -14.41 -28.59
N PHE A 346 -15.74 -14.50 -27.43
CA PHE A 346 -14.61 -13.68 -27.01
C PHE A 346 -13.33 -14.50 -27.10
N PHE A 347 -12.22 -13.90 -27.53
CA PHE A 347 -10.95 -14.59 -27.77
C PHE A 347 -9.78 -13.84 -27.15
N LEU A 348 -8.98 -14.56 -26.36
CA LEU A 348 -7.69 -14.12 -25.84
C LEU A 348 -6.58 -14.83 -26.61
N GLN A 349 -5.87 -14.07 -27.44
CA GLN A 349 -4.64 -14.51 -28.08
C GLN A 349 -3.50 -14.32 -27.08
N LEU A 350 -2.77 -15.38 -26.83
CA LEU A 350 -1.63 -15.44 -25.93
C LEU A 350 -0.30 -15.45 -26.70
N ARG A 351 0.78 -15.07 -26.03
CA ARG A 351 2.15 -15.17 -26.57
C ARG A 351 2.55 -16.65 -26.65
N LYS A 352 3.00 -17.11 -27.83
CA LYS A 352 3.57 -18.45 -28.03
C LYS A 352 5.03 -18.44 -27.56
N GLU A 353 5.48 -19.47 -26.84
CA GLU A 353 6.90 -19.67 -26.52
C GLU A 353 7.58 -20.54 -27.59
N PRO A 354 8.91 -20.44 -27.79
CA PRO A 354 9.57 -21.08 -28.94
C PRO A 354 9.43 -22.61 -29.02
N ASN A 355 9.24 -23.28 -27.88
CA ASN A 355 9.17 -24.74 -27.76
C ASN A 355 7.76 -25.25 -27.38
N ASP A 356 6.70 -24.44 -27.52
CA ASP A 356 5.34 -24.80 -27.07
C ASP A 356 4.38 -25.00 -28.24
N ASP A 357 4.01 -26.24 -28.57
CA ASP A 357 3.08 -26.55 -29.66
C ASP A 357 1.59 -26.35 -29.35
N ARG A 358 1.23 -25.89 -28.14
CA ARG A 358 -0.17 -25.68 -27.74
C ARG A 358 -0.85 -24.54 -28.51
N GLU A 359 -2.18 -24.63 -28.64
CA GLU A 359 -3.00 -23.56 -29.20
C GLU A 359 -2.89 -22.27 -28.37
N ASN A 360 -2.31 -21.23 -28.96
CA ASN A 360 -2.07 -19.94 -28.28
C ASN A 360 -3.29 -18.99 -28.31
N ALA A 361 -4.51 -19.50 -28.47
CA ALA A 361 -5.73 -18.70 -28.56
C ALA A 361 -6.88 -19.35 -27.77
N ILE A 362 -7.34 -18.67 -26.71
CA ILE A 362 -8.40 -19.15 -25.83
C ILE A 362 -9.75 -18.56 -26.24
N GLY A 363 -10.76 -19.42 -26.43
CA GLY A 363 -12.13 -19.02 -26.77
C GLY A 363 -13.15 -19.16 -25.63
N PHE A 364 -13.96 -18.12 -25.44
CA PHE A 364 -15.07 -18.06 -24.47
C PHE A 364 -16.38 -17.72 -25.18
N ASN A 365 -17.50 -18.29 -24.75
CA ASN A 365 -18.84 -17.93 -25.22
C ASN A 365 -19.57 -17.12 -24.13
N LEU A 366 -20.02 -15.91 -24.44
CA LEU A 366 -20.91 -15.13 -23.57
C LEU A 366 -22.37 -15.28 -24.02
N ALA A 367 -23.32 -14.84 -23.19
CA ALA A 367 -24.75 -14.96 -23.47
C ALA A 367 -25.17 -14.39 -24.85
N ASN A 368 -24.63 -13.22 -25.23
CA ASN A 368 -24.96 -12.55 -26.49
C ASN A 368 -23.85 -11.59 -26.98
N TYR A 369 -24.05 -11.00 -28.17
CA TYR A 369 -23.11 -10.03 -28.77
C TYR A 369 -22.91 -8.76 -27.92
N ARG A 370 -23.92 -8.29 -27.18
CA ARG A 370 -23.79 -7.09 -26.34
C ARG A 370 -22.88 -7.37 -25.14
N ALA A 371 -23.11 -8.48 -24.43
CA ALA A 371 -22.25 -8.93 -23.33
C ALA A 371 -20.79 -9.08 -23.79
N CYS A 372 -20.57 -9.78 -24.91
CA CYS A 372 -19.26 -9.97 -25.51
C CYS A 372 -18.56 -8.65 -25.90
N LYS A 373 -19.33 -7.68 -26.41
CA LYS A 373 -18.85 -6.33 -26.72
C LYS A 373 -18.58 -5.49 -25.47
N ASN A 374 -19.34 -5.69 -24.39
CA ASN A 374 -19.15 -4.99 -23.12
C ASN A 374 -17.87 -5.46 -22.43
N LEU A 375 -17.64 -6.78 -22.34
CA LEU A 375 -16.38 -7.36 -21.88
C LEU A 375 -15.19 -6.82 -22.71
N TRP A 376 -15.25 -6.92 -24.05
CA TRP A 376 -14.19 -6.39 -24.92
C TRP A 376 -13.94 -4.88 -24.72
N LYS A 377 -15.00 -4.08 -24.51
CA LYS A 377 -14.87 -2.67 -24.16
C LYS A 377 -14.16 -2.50 -22.82
N SER A 378 -14.59 -3.21 -21.78
CA SER A 378 -13.98 -3.15 -20.46
C SER A 378 -12.48 -3.49 -20.51
N CYS A 379 -12.08 -4.57 -21.19
CA CYS A 379 -10.66 -4.92 -21.35
C CYS A 379 -9.87 -3.80 -22.05
N VAL A 380 -10.40 -3.22 -23.13
CA VAL A 380 -9.74 -2.12 -23.86
C VAL A 380 -9.65 -0.86 -22.99
N GLU A 381 -10.66 -0.58 -22.20
CA GLU A 381 -10.73 0.59 -21.30
C GLU A 381 -9.73 0.42 -20.14
N HIS A 382 -9.74 -0.71 -19.42
CA HIS A 382 -8.80 -1.03 -18.34
C HIS A 382 -7.35 -1.08 -18.81
N HIS A 383 -7.04 -1.80 -19.90
CA HIS A 383 -5.70 -1.81 -20.47
C HIS A 383 -5.25 -0.40 -20.86
N THR A 384 -6.11 0.43 -21.46
CA THR A 384 -5.70 1.78 -21.85
C THR A 384 -5.45 2.66 -20.63
N PHE A 385 -6.32 2.58 -19.62
CA PHE A 385 -6.20 3.38 -18.40
C PHE A 385 -4.95 3.02 -17.58
N PHE A 386 -4.74 1.73 -17.29
CA PHE A 386 -3.67 1.28 -16.40
C PHE A 386 -2.32 0.99 -17.07
N ARG A 387 -2.24 0.84 -18.41
CA ARG A 387 -1.02 0.35 -19.09
C ARG A 387 -0.49 1.22 -20.23
N LEU A 388 -1.18 2.26 -20.66
CA LEU A 388 -0.65 3.20 -21.65
C LEU A 388 -0.37 4.55 -20.98
N ASP A 389 0.70 5.24 -21.40
CA ASP A 389 0.96 6.61 -20.96
C ASP A 389 -0.10 7.57 -21.50
N THR A 390 -0.50 7.38 -22.77
CA THR A 390 -1.54 8.18 -23.43
C THR A 390 -2.48 7.30 -24.27
N PRO A 391 -3.76 7.70 -24.46
CA PRO A 391 -4.67 6.98 -25.35
C PRO A 391 -4.21 7.08 -26.80
N LYS A 392 -4.10 5.95 -27.51
CA LYS A 392 -3.63 5.93 -28.91
C LYS A 392 -4.54 6.78 -29.82
N LEU A 393 -4.01 7.90 -30.29
CA LEU A 393 -4.66 8.80 -31.24
C LEU A 393 -5.09 8.07 -32.53
N PRO A 394 -6.21 8.46 -33.17
CA PRO A 394 -6.58 7.93 -34.47
C PRO A 394 -5.54 8.35 -35.52
N SER A 395 -4.89 7.38 -36.15
CA SER A 395 -3.94 7.64 -37.24
C SER A 395 -4.59 8.48 -38.35
N ARG A 396 -3.98 9.63 -38.67
CA ARG A 396 -4.41 10.56 -39.73
C ARG A 396 -4.10 10.07 -41.16
N ARG A 397 -3.87 8.77 -41.39
CA ARG A 397 -3.60 8.22 -42.73
C ARG A 397 -4.65 7.21 -43.20
N ASN A 398 -5.06 7.42 -44.45
CA ASN A 398 -5.84 6.56 -45.36
C ASN A 398 -7.37 6.69 -45.30
N MET A 399 -7.90 7.71 -46.02
CA MET A 399 -9.30 7.79 -46.47
C MET A 399 -9.73 6.67 -47.45
N LEU A 400 -8.89 5.66 -47.69
CA LEU A 400 -9.10 4.58 -48.67
C LEU A 400 -9.48 3.22 -48.06
N THR A 401 -9.86 3.16 -46.78
CA THR A 401 -10.35 1.91 -46.15
C THR A 401 -11.82 2.00 -45.69
N LEU A 402 -12.74 2.15 -46.64
CA LEU A 402 -14.19 2.25 -46.39
C LEU A 402 -14.80 1.00 -45.70
N PHE A 403 -14.13 -0.16 -45.73
CA PHE A 403 -14.68 -1.44 -45.26
C PHE A 403 -13.82 -2.14 -44.18
N LYS A 404 -13.52 -1.46 -43.06
CA LYS A 404 -13.02 -2.16 -41.86
C LYS A 404 -14.18 -2.75 -41.06
N LEU A 405 -14.38 -4.07 -41.20
CA LEU A 405 -15.26 -4.87 -40.34
C LEU A 405 -14.68 -4.95 -38.91
N GLY A 406 -14.96 -3.94 -38.09
CA GLY A 406 -14.43 -3.86 -36.73
C GLY A 406 -15.13 -2.81 -35.86
N SER A 407 -14.96 -2.94 -34.55
CA SER A 407 -15.48 -1.95 -33.59
C SER A 407 -14.73 -0.62 -33.75
N LYS A 408 -15.43 0.47 -34.07
CA LYS A 408 -14.87 1.83 -34.12
C LYS A 408 -14.61 2.45 -32.73
N TYR A 409 -14.85 1.71 -31.65
CA TYR A 409 -14.70 2.20 -30.28
C TYR A 409 -13.22 2.35 -29.89
N ARG A 410 -12.91 3.44 -29.18
CA ARG A 410 -11.61 3.73 -28.57
C ARG A 410 -11.84 4.37 -27.20
N TYR A 411 -11.02 4.03 -26.22
CA TYR A 411 -10.92 4.81 -24.99
C TYR A 411 -10.30 6.19 -25.30
N SER A 412 -10.75 7.21 -24.56
CA SER A 412 -10.47 8.63 -24.85
C SER A 412 -10.58 9.54 -23.62
N GLY A 413 -10.64 8.96 -22.40
CA GLY A 413 -10.34 9.68 -21.16
C GLY A 413 -8.83 9.73 -20.92
N ARG A 414 -8.38 10.30 -19.79
CA ARG A 414 -6.96 10.30 -19.40
C ARG A 414 -6.56 8.91 -18.89
N THR A 415 -5.27 8.60 -18.92
CA THR A 415 -4.71 7.36 -18.34
C THR A 415 -4.49 7.53 -16.83
N GLU A 416 -4.22 6.45 -16.09
CA GLU A 416 -3.89 6.54 -14.67
C GLU A 416 -2.67 7.45 -14.45
N ARG A 417 -1.64 7.32 -15.31
CA ARG A 417 -0.45 8.18 -15.32
C ARG A 417 -0.82 9.66 -15.48
N GLN A 418 -1.57 10.01 -16.53
CA GLN A 418 -2.02 11.39 -16.78
C GLN A 418 -2.92 11.94 -15.67
N THR A 419 -3.70 11.07 -15.02
CA THR A 419 -4.59 11.45 -13.91
C THR A 419 -3.77 11.80 -12.66
N ILE A 420 -2.76 10.98 -12.33
CA ILE A 420 -1.83 11.21 -11.21
C ILE A 420 -0.94 12.44 -11.46
N GLU A 421 -0.45 12.62 -12.70
CA GLU A 421 0.36 13.80 -13.08
C GLU A 421 -0.44 15.09 -12.88
N LEU A 422 -1.69 15.16 -13.37
CA LEU A 422 -2.54 16.33 -13.19
C LEU A 422 -3.01 16.53 -11.74
N GLY A 423 -3.25 15.46 -10.98
CA GLY A 423 -3.54 15.55 -9.54
C GLY A 423 -2.38 16.19 -8.76
N LYS A 424 -1.12 15.89 -9.14
CA LYS A 424 0.07 16.55 -8.57
C LYS A 424 0.20 18.01 -8.99
N GLU A 425 -0.07 18.33 -10.26
CA GLU A 425 -0.02 19.71 -10.76
C GLU A 425 -1.09 20.61 -10.10
N GLU A 426 -2.34 20.14 -10.02
CA GLU A 426 -3.44 20.90 -9.40
C GLU A 426 -3.27 20.97 -7.87
N GLY A 427 -2.80 19.90 -7.22
CA GLY A 427 -2.44 19.92 -5.80
C GLY A 427 -1.31 20.91 -5.46
N ASN A 428 -0.34 21.10 -6.37
CA ASN A 428 0.71 22.11 -6.21
C ASN A 428 0.20 23.54 -6.41
N ARG A 429 -0.71 23.78 -7.36
CA ARG A 429 -1.33 25.11 -7.58
C ARG A 429 -2.28 25.49 -6.44
N ASN A 430 -3.05 24.54 -5.93
CA ASN A 430 -4.02 24.79 -4.85
C ASN A 430 -3.37 25.02 -3.48
N ARG A 431 -2.05 24.87 -3.32
CA ARG A 431 -1.34 25.33 -2.10
C ARG A 431 -1.32 26.86 -1.93
N GLN A 432 -1.65 27.64 -2.96
CA GLN A 432 -1.77 29.10 -2.88
C GLN A 432 -3.18 29.60 -2.58
N PHE A 433 -4.21 28.74 -2.60
CA PHE A 433 -5.59 29.12 -2.30
C PHE A 433 -6.24 28.08 -1.39
N THR A 434 -6.62 28.49 -0.18
CA THR A 434 -7.29 27.63 0.81
C THR A 434 -8.64 27.14 0.26
N ARG A 435 -8.66 25.96 -0.35
CA ARG A 435 -9.89 25.28 -0.76
C ARG A 435 -10.70 25.01 0.50
N ASN A 436 -12.00 25.34 0.48
CA ASN A 436 -12.87 25.07 1.64
C ASN A 436 -12.79 23.58 2.01
N PRO A 437 -12.63 23.23 3.31
CA PRO A 437 -12.65 21.83 3.73
C PRO A 437 -13.99 21.21 3.30
N PHE A 438 -13.92 20.06 2.62
CA PHE A 438 -15.13 19.33 2.25
C PHE A 438 -15.74 18.68 3.50
N PHE A 439 -17.06 18.65 3.57
CA PHE A 439 -17.76 17.98 4.65
C PHE A 439 -17.97 16.50 4.32
N ARG A 440 -17.71 15.63 5.30
CA ARG A 440 -18.05 14.21 5.24
C ARG A 440 -19.54 14.08 5.53
N THR A 441 -20.27 13.38 4.67
CA THR A 441 -21.69 13.07 4.88
C THR A 441 -21.78 11.86 5.82
N PRO A 442 -22.46 11.95 6.98
CA PRO A 442 -22.67 10.79 7.84
C PRO A 442 -23.55 9.73 7.15
N SER A 443 -23.32 8.45 7.44
CA SER A 443 -24.17 7.39 6.88
C SER A 443 -25.63 7.57 7.27
N LYS A 444 -26.51 7.14 6.36
CA LYS A 444 -27.95 7.07 6.61
C LYS A 444 -28.25 6.14 7.80
N ARG A 445 -28.79 6.71 8.88
CA ARG A 445 -29.24 5.97 10.07
C ARG A 445 -30.50 5.16 9.75
N TYR A 446 -30.52 3.91 10.19
CA TYR A 446 -31.64 2.98 10.11
C TYR A 446 -32.38 2.96 11.45
N ALA A 447 -33.71 3.02 11.43
CA ALA A 447 -34.50 3.04 12.65
C ALA A 447 -34.34 1.73 13.46
N ARG A 448 -34.21 1.84 14.79
CA ARG A 448 -34.14 0.69 15.71
C ARG A 448 -35.36 -0.21 15.53
N ARG A 449 -35.15 -1.46 15.11
CA ARG A 449 -36.21 -2.48 15.02
C ARG A 449 -36.54 -3.00 16.42
N THR A 450 -37.73 -2.72 16.92
CA THR A 450 -38.33 -3.49 18.03
C THR A 450 -38.57 -4.94 17.60
N ILE A 451 -38.31 -5.88 18.51
CA ILE A 451 -38.26 -7.31 18.23
C ILE A 451 -39.64 -7.88 17.86
N GLY A 452 -39.69 -8.68 16.79
CA GLY A 452 -40.87 -9.44 16.35
C GLY A 452 -40.60 -10.05 14.98
N GLY A 453 -40.23 -11.33 14.94
CA GLY A 453 -39.70 -11.97 13.72
C GLY A 453 -40.77 -12.38 12.70
N ILE A 454 -40.49 -12.18 11.41
CA ILE A 454 -41.11 -12.92 10.30
C ILE A 454 -40.01 -13.33 9.30
N THR A 455 -40.25 -14.43 8.59
CA THR A 455 -39.40 -15.11 7.62
C THR A 455 -39.03 -14.31 6.35
N ARG A 456 -38.12 -14.90 5.57
CA ARG A 456 -37.43 -14.40 4.36
C ARG A 456 -38.33 -13.89 3.22
N ASP A 457 -39.65 -14.04 3.32
CA ASP A 457 -40.61 -13.63 2.30
C ASP A 457 -41.07 -12.18 2.46
N VAL A 458 -41.09 -11.62 3.68
CA VAL A 458 -41.53 -10.22 3.93
C VAL A 458 -40.61 -9.20 3.26
N ILE A 459 -39.31 -9.50 3.12
CA ILE A 459 -38.34 -8.61 2.44
C ILE A 459 -38.69 -8.46 0.94
N LYS A 460 -39.30 -9.48 0.31
CA LYS A 460 -39.74 -9.38 -1.10
C LYS A 460 -41.01 -8.54 -1.22
N ASP A 461 -41.93 -8.64 -0.26
CA ASP A 461 -43.17 -7.88 -0.27
C ASP A 461 -43.00 -6.42 0.21
N GLU A 462 -42.04 -6.10 1.08
CA GLU A 462 -41.68 -4.70 1.37
C GLU A 462 -41.15 -4.00 0.11
N ILE A 463 -40.21 -4.62 -0.63
CA ILE A 463 -39.66 -4.07 -1.88
C ILE A 463 -40.77 -3.86 -2.92
N ARG A 464 -41.73 -4.80 -3.02
CA ARG A 464 -42.87 -4.72 -3.96
C ARG A 464 -43.90 -3.65 -3.56
N ASN A 465 -44.18 -3.51 -2.26
CA ASN A 465 -45.11 -2.50 -1.75
C ASN A 465 -44.53 -1.07 -1.82
N GLU A 466 -43.20 -0.92 -1.78
CA GLU A 466 -42.54 0.37 -1.99
C GLU A 466 -42.70 0.87 -3.43
N GLU A 467 -42.71 -0.02 -4.42
CA GLU A 467 -43.04 0.32 -5.82
C GLU A 467 -44.51 0.71 -5.99
N ILE A 468 -45.44 0.01 -5.31
CA ILE A 468 -46.87 0.34 -5.34
C ILE A 468 -47.15 1.70 -4.67
N ARG A 469 -46.49 2.03 -3.55
CA ARG A 469 -46.58 3.37 -2.94
C ARG A 469 -46.01 4.46 -3.85
N ARG A 470 -44.92 4.20 -4.57
CA ARG A 470 -44.36 5.14 -5.57
C ARG A 470 -45.24 5.30 -6.82
N SER A 471 -46.09 4.32 -7.13
CA SER A 471 -47.11 4.42 -8.17
C SER A 471 -48.26 5.35 -7.76
N LEU A 472 -48.79 5.18 -6.53
CA LEU A 472 -49.97 5.92 -6.06
C LEU A 472 -49.73 7.41 -5.80
N VAL A 473 -48.50 7.82 -5.47
CA VAL A 473 -48.15 9.26 -5.28
C VAL A 473 -48.07 10.03 -6.62
N ARG A 474 -48.21 9.37 -7.78
CA ARG A 474 -48.21 10.02 -9.11
C ARG A 474 -49.60 10.36 -9.67
N GLN A 475 -50.68 10.17 -8.92
CA GLN A 475 -52.02 10.64 -9.30
C GLN A 475 -52.68 11.48 -8.19
N SER A 476 -52.27 12.75 -8.05
CA SER A 476 -53.17 13.90 -7.81
C SER A 476 -52.40 15.18 -7.45
N HIS A 477 -52.07 16.00 -8.45
CA HIS A 477 -52.01 17.46 -8.29
C HIS A 477 -52.25 18.12 -9.65
N SER A 478 -53.53 18.25 -10.00
CA SER A 478 -54.01 19.27 -10.92
C SER A 478 -55.34 19.83 -10.42
N VAL A 479 -55.55 21.13 -10.68
CA VAL A 479 -56.78 21.91 -10.45
C VAL A 479 -57.05 22.40 -9.01
N SER A 480 -56.62 23.65 -8.78
CA SER A 480 -57.37 24.82 -8.29
C SER A 480 -58.63 24.66 -7.43
N ALA A 481 -58.72 25.50 -6.38
CA ALA A 481 -59.87 25.70 -5.48
C ALA A 481 -61.11 26.33 -6.16
N PRO A 482 -62.32 26.32 -5.55
CA PRO A 482 -62.61 27.30 -4.48
C PRO A 482 -63.60 26.86 -3.36
N GLY A 483 -63.49 27.51 -2.18
CA GLY A 483 -64.66 28.03 -1.45
C GLY A 483 -65.23 27.31 -0.21
N LEU A 484 -65.60 28.15 0.78
CA LEU A 484 -66.70 28.01 1.77
C LEU A 484 -66.57 27.09 3.01
N ARG A 485 -66.35 27.77 4.15
CA ARG A 485 -67.21 27.83 5.36
C ARG A 485 -67.61 26.57 6.15
N ASN A 486 -67.14 26.56 7.41
CA ASN A 486 -67.92 26.47 8.67
C ASN A 486 -68.50 25.16 9.25
N ILE A 487 -68.28 25.05 10.58
CA ILE A 487 -69.20 24.63 11.66
C ILE A 487 -69.30 23.13 12.05
N ASN A 488 -68.80 22.88 13.28
CA ASN A 488 -69.29 22.09 14.43
C ASN A 488 -69.98 20.71 14.28
N GLY A 489 -69.65 19.85 15.26
CA GLY A 489 -70.54 18.87 15.87
C GLY A 489 -70.17 17.42 15.54
N SER A 490 -69.53 16.60 16.40
CA SER A 490 -69.80 16.19 17.80
C SER A 490 -70.93 15.16 17.95
N ALA A 491 -70.72 14.22 18.90
CA ALA A 491 -71.63 13.15 19.37
C ALA A 491 -71.65 11.84 18.53
N GLU A 492 -71.74 10.62 19.08
CA GLU A 492 -71.48 10.09 20.45
C GLU A 492 -71.58 8.53 20.43
N LEU A 493 -71.29 7.86 21.57
CA LEU A 493 -71.65 6.45 21.94
C LEU A 493 -70.79 5.32 21.30
N LEU A 494 -70.43 4.21 21.98
CA LEU A 494 -70.71 3.69 23.34
C LEU A 494 -69.66 2.61 23.74
N GLU A 495 -69.35 2.47 25.05
CA GLU A 495 -68.98 1.25 25.84
C GLU A 495 -68.04 0.13 25.25
N ARG A 496 -67.17 -0.59 26.00
CA ARG A 496 -67.19 -1.06 27.42
C ARG A 496 -65.77 -1.52 27.90
N ARG A 497 -65.61 -1.80 29.20
CA ARG A 497 -64.35 -2.14 29.94
C ARG A 497 -63.79 -3.57 29.74
N PRO A 498 -62.54 -3.80 30.19
CA PRO A 498 -62.20 -4.89 31.14
C PRO A 498 -61.54 -4.38 32.47
N PRO A 499 -61.30 -5.24 33.49
CA PRO A 499 -61.21 -4.81 34.91
C PRO A 499 -59.79 -4.62 35.54
N SER A 500 -59.82 -4.08 36.77
CA SER A 500 -58.75 -3.77 37.75
C SER A 500 -57.99 -4.99 38.30
N MET A 501 -56.79 -4.87 38.91
CA MET A 501 -56.43 -4.31 40.24
C MET A 501 -54.89 -4.09 40.30
N SER A 502 -54.24 -3.28 41.16
CA SER A 502 -54.65 -2.25 42.13
C SER A 502 -53.41 -1.39 42.52
N SER A 503 -53.59 -0.09 42.78
CA SER A 503 -52.58 0.87 43.29
C SER A 503 -52.57 0.87 44.85
N PRO A 504 -52.02 1.86 45.62
CA PRO A 504 -51.20 3.06 45.32
C PRO A 504 -49.94 3.14 46.26
N THR A 505 -49.13 4.20 46.46
CA THR A 505 -49.34 5.67 46.56
C THR A 505 -48.03 6.49 46.44
N LYS A 506 -48.12 7.68 45.78
CA LYS A 506 -47.60 9.03 46.20
C LYS A 506 -46.09 9.23 46.50
N GLU A 507 -45.46 10.39 46.31
CA GLU A 507 -45.87 11.70 45.75
C GLU A 507 -44.64 12.48 45.20
N ILE A 508 -44.89 13.49 44.36
CA ILE A 508 -43.93 14.47 43.79
C ILE A 508 -43.79 15.65 44.82
N PRO A 509 -42.79 16.59 44.85
CA PRO A 509 -42.33 17.35 43.66
C PRO A 509 -40.96 18.13 43.64
N ILE A 510 -40.66 18.72 42.47
CA ILE A 510 -40.07 20.08 42.23
C ILE A 510 -38.53 20.35 42.29
N ARG A 511 -37.94 20.44 41.07
CA ARG A 511 -37.18 21.55 40.42
C ARG A 511 -36.02 22.32 41.12
N ARG A 512 -34.95 22.51 40.30
CA ARG A 512 -34.14 23.76 40.07
C ARG A 512 -33.28 24.26 41.26
N ALA A 513 -32.18 25.02 41.10
CA ALA A 513 -31.36 25.40 39.93
C ALA A 513 -30.07 26.12 40.39
N TRP A 514 -28.95 25.89 39.68
CA TRP A 514 -27.82 26.82 39.40
C TRP A 514 -26.77 27.18 40.49
N SER A 515 -25.57 27.44 39.94
CA SER A 515 -24.45 28.30 40.39
C SER A 515 -23.44 27.83 41.46
N ASP A 516 -22.17 27.80 41.01
CA ASP A 516 -20.99 28.53 41.53
C ASP A 516 -20.73 28.54 43.06
N GLY A 517 -19.56 28.25 43.62
CA GLY A 517 -18.19 28.18 43.08
C GLY A 517 -17.31 29.27 43.73
N HIS A 518 -16.29 28.91 44.54
CA HIS A 518 -15.17 29.73 45.07
C HIS A 518 -14.21 28.79 45.86
N GLN A 519 -12.91 28.68 45.51
CA GLN A 519 -11.72 29.42 46.04
C GLN A 519 -11.18 28.88 47.39
N SER A 520 -9.98 28.25 47.44
CA SER A 520 -8.61 28.81 47.71
C SER A 520 -8.30 28.96 49.22
N GLU A 521 -7.10 28.81 49.78
CA GLU A 521 -5.71 28.45 49.37
C GLU A 521 -4.89 28.09 50.65
N GLU A 522 -3.54 27.96 50.58
CA GLU A 522 -2.55 27.98 51.71
C GLU A 522 -2.48 26.71 52.62
N ASP A 523 -1.36 26.27 53.24
CA ASP A 523 0.05 26.72 53.23
C ASP A 523 1.09 25.64 53.67
N GLU A 524 2.39 25.97 53.54
CA GLU A 524 3.65 25.51 54.22
C GLU A 524 3.87 24.09 54.83
N GLY A 525 5.16 23.68 54.86
CA GLY A 525 5.74 22.83 55.92
C GLY A 525 6.63 21.65 55.47
N GLY A 526 7.67 21.29 56.25
CA GLY A 526 8.58 20.19 55.90
C GLY A 526 9.37 19.55 57.06
N PHE A 527 10.36 18.73 56.68
CA PHE A 527 11.38 18.02 57.49
C PHE A 527 10.97 16.80 58.37
N ALA A 528 11.92 15.86 58.47
CA ALA A 528 11.86 14.57 59.20
C ALA A 528 12.39 14.70 60.66
N PRO A 529 12.44 13.61 61.46
CA PRO A 529 13.75 12.95 61.68
C PRO A 529 13.77 11.43 62.08
N ASP A 530 14.96 10.79 61.91
CA ASP A 530 15.71 9.86 62.83
C ASP A 530 15.09 8.58 63.46
N TYR A 531 15.80 7.47 63.79
CA TYR A 531 17.09 6.81 63.43
C TYR A 531 17.13 5.38 64.07
N ILE A 532 18.04 4.47 63.66
CA ILE A 532 18.86 3.51 64.48
C ILE A 532 19.34 2.26 63.66
N THR A 533 20.52 1.71 64.03
CA THR A 533 21.46 0.99 63.15
C THR A 533 22.03 -0.33 63.73
N ARG A 534 22.38 -1.32 62.87
CA ARG A 534 23.47 -2.36 62.98
C ARG A 534 23.33 -3.36 61.79
N GLY A 535 24.30 -3.89 61.04
CA GLY A 535 25.78 -3.94 61.02
C GLY A 535 26.26 -5.41 60.84
N LYS A 536 26.93 -5.89 59.77
CA LYS A 536 28.30 -5.62 59.22
C LYS A 536 28.37 -5.98 57.69
N GLN A 537 29.33 -5.59 56.82
CA GLN A 537 30.80 -5.81 56.72
C GLN A 537 31.24 -7.30 56.51
N PHE A 538 32.14 -7.74 55.59
CA PHE A 538 32.91 -7.17 54.44
C PHE A 538 33.72 -8.29 53.70
N LYS A 539 34.09 -8.13 52.41
CA LYS A 539 35.18 -8.84 51.64
C LYS A 539 35.13 -10.39 51.47
N ALA A 540 35.98 -11.08 50.65
CA ALA A 540 36.55 -10.92 49.28
C ALA A 540 37.65 -12.02 49.04
N TYR A 541 37.94 -12.41 47.77
CA TYR A 541 39.05 -13.32 47.32
C TYR A 541 38.96 -14.80 47.79
N SER A 542 39.53 -15.85 47.17
CA SER A 542 40.31 -16.03 45.91
C SER A 542 40.27 -17.52 45.44
N GLU A 543 40.48 -17.74 44.13
CA GLU A 543 41.31 -18.77 43.44
C GLU A 543 41.30 -20.30 43.77
N ASP A 544 41.30 -21.08 42.67
CA ASP A 544 42.24 -22.14 42.26
C ASP A 544 41.96 -23.67 42.34
N GLY A 545 42.54 -24.38 41.35
CA GLY A 545 42.67 -25.85 41.23
C GLY A 545 41.54 -26.57 40.46
N SER A 546 41.68 -27.16 39.26
CA SER A 546 42.67 -28.14 38.73
C SER A 546 42.57 -29.53 39.43
N PHE A 547 42.67 -30.71 38.80
CA PHE A 547 43.28 -31.14 37.53
C PHE A 547 42.50 -32.32 36.84
N THR A 548 42.97 -32.76 35.66
CA THR A 548 42.40 -33.77 34.71
C THR A 548 42.53 -35.25 35.14
N GLU A 549 41.78 -36.24 34.59
CA GLU A 549 42.10 -37.00 33.35
C GLU A 549 41.00 -38.02 32.91
N LYS A 550 40.92 -38.27 31.56
CA LYS A 550 40.73 -39.54 30.78
C LYS A 550 39.81 -40.68 31.31
N SER A 551 39.10 -41.48 30.50
CA SER A 551 39.02 -41.67 29.03
C SER A 551 37.75 -42.48 28.61
N TYR A 552 37.47 -42.55 27.29
CA TYR A 552 36.44 -43.37 26.60
C TYR A 552 36.35 -44.85 27.11
N GLU A 553 35.21 -45.54 27.16
CA GLU A 553 34.34 -45.98 26.03
C GLU A 553 32.89 -46.39 26.43
N VAL A 554 31.98 -46.25 25.45
CA VAL A 554 30.67 -46.91 25.17
C VAL A 554 29.85 -47.64 26.29
N LEU A 555 28.70 -47.05 26.64
CA LEU A 555 27.33 -47.59 26.89
C LEU A 555 27.12 -49.12 27.08
N PRO A 556 26.24 -49.58 28.03
CA PRO A 556 24.79 -49.42 27.83
C PRO A 556 23.81 -49.36 29.05
N SER A 557 22.58 -48.91 28.73
CA SER A 557 21.25 -49.28 29.28
C SER A 557 20.62 -48.55 30.50
N TYR A 558 19.32 -48.26 30.31
CA TYR A 558 18.23 -47.88 31.24
C TYR A 558 18.18 -48.74 32.53
N ASN A 559 17.57 -48.40 33.67
CA ASN A 559 16.65 -47.32 34.10
C ASN A 559 16.71 -47.23 35.67
N GLU A 560 16.08 -46.34 36.46
CA GLU A 560 15.18 -45.17 36.27
C GLU A 560 15.28 -44.24 37.53
N ASN A 561 14.71 -43.02 37.47
CA ASN A 561 14.36 -42.04 38.55
C ASN A 561 14.95 -40.63 38.35
N LEU A 562 14.31 -39.84 37.49
CA LEU A 562 14.38 -38.38 37.51
C LEU A 562 12.97 -37.83 37.78
N PRO A 563 12.79 -36.81 38.63
CA PRO A 563 11.47 -36.23 38.84
C PRO A 563 11.01 -35.54 37.55
N ASN A 564 9.82 -35.91 37.08
CA ASN A 564 9.21 -35.50 35.80
C ASN A 564 9.79 -36.16 34.54
N GLY A 565 9.78 -37.51 34.52
CA GLY A 565 9.78 -38.29 33.28
C GLY A 565 8.49 -38.10 32.45
N ASN A 566 8.34 -38.70 31.26
CA ASN A 566 9.15 -39.71 30.57
C ASN A 566 9.25 -39.38 29.07
N LEU A 567 10.32 -39.87 28.41
CA LEU A 567 10.38 -39.92 26.95
C LEU A 567 9.36 -40.94 26.42
N VAL A 568 8.33 -40.46 25.74
CA VAL A 568 7.41 -41.30 24.95
C VAL A 568 8.17 -41.71 23.66
N PRO A 569 8.10 -42.96 23.19
CA PRO A 569 8.91 -43.46 22.06
C PRO A 569 8.45 -42.99 20.67
N ASP A 570 8.03 -41.73 20.56
CA ASP A 570 7.71 -41.03 19.32
C ASP A 570 8.35 -39.62 19.42
N ASN A 571 9.37 -39.35 18.59
CA ASN A 571 10.25 -38.17 18.65
C ASN A 571 9.55 -36.82 18.38
N SER A 572 8.22 -36.77 18.40
CA SER A 572 7.41 -35.60 18.09
C SER A 572 6.67 -34.99 19.29
N ILE A 573 6.63 -35.64 20.46
CA ILE A 573 5.76 -35.24 21.59
C ILE A 573 6.56 -35.07 22.90
N VAL A 574 6.26 -34.00 23.65
CA VAL A 574 6.93 -33.58 24.89
C VAL A 574 5.93 -33.53 26.04
N LEU A 575 6.35 -33.97 27.23
CA LEU A 575 5.57 -33.81 28.46
C LEU A 575 6.12 -32.63 29.29
N ILE A 576 5.24 -31.70 29.66
CA ILE A 576 5.58 -30.51 30.46
C ILE A 576 4.77 -30.55 31.75
N ARG A 577 5.43 -30.33 32.89
CA ARG A 577 4.79 -30.22 34.21
C ARG A 577 5.12 -28.88 34.85
N MET A 578 4.11 -28.20 35.39
CA MET A 578 4.26 -26.90 36.04
C MET A 578 3.30 -26.69 37.21
N LYS A 579 3.78 -25.95 38.24
CA LYS A 579 2.94 -25.44 39.33
C LYS A 579 2.43 -24.03 39.00
N PRO A 580 1.26 -23.63 39.52
CA PRO A 580 0.80 -22.25 39.37
C PRO A 580 1.66 -21.27 40.20
N ASP A 581 1.61 -19.98 39.86
CA ASP A 581 2.19 -18.90 40.65
C ASP A 581 1.42 -18.65 41.96
N GLU A 582 1.91 -17.74 42.80
CA GLU A 582 1.25 -17.33 44.06
C GLU A 582 -0.18 -16.79 43.87
N GLN A 583 -0.56 -16.41 42.64
CA GLN A 583 -1.91 -15.98 42.28
C GLN A 583 -2.72 -17.08 41.55
N GLY A 584 -2.24 -18.33 41.58
CA GLY A 584 -2.91 -19.49 40.99
C GLY A 584 -2.80 -19.60 39.46
N ARG A 585 -1.91 -18.84 38.80
CA ARG A 585 -1.83 -18.76 37.33
C ARG A 585 -0.64 -19.55 36.79
N PHE A 586 -0.85 -20.23 35.67
CA PHE A 586 0.24 -20.90 34.94
C PHE A 586 0.95 -19.97 33.95
N GLY A 587 0.28 -18.91 33.48
CA GLY A 587 0.91 -17.84 32.69
C GLY A 587 0.93 -18.05 31.17
N PHE A 588 0.12 -18.95 30.63
CA PHE A 588 -0.06 -19.14 29.19
C PHE A 588 -1.53 -19.11 28.78
N ASN A 589 -1.78 -18.79 27.51
CA ASN A 589 -3.10 -18.80 26.88
C ASN A 589 -3.18 -19.95 25.86
N VAL A 590 -4.38 -20.51 25.66
CA VAL A 590 -4.67 -21.47 24.58
C VAL A 590 -5.68 -20.90 23.58
N LYS A 591 -5.71 -21.44 22.36
CA LYS A 591 -6.69 -21.19 21.29
C LYS A 591 -7.13 -22.51 20.66
N GLY A 592 -8.24 -22.52 19.93
CA GLY A 592 -8.78 -23.72 19.28
C GLY A 592 -9.70 -24.54 20.21
N GLY A 593 -10.30 -25.57 19.63
CA GLY A 593 -11.34 -26.41 20.21
C GLY A 593 -12.13 -27.12 19.11
N ALA A 594 -12.78 -28.24 19.44
CA ALA A 594 -13.62 -28.99 18.49
C ALA A 594 -14.80 -28.14 17.96
N ASP A 595 -15.31 -27.22 18.77
CA ASP A 595 -16.30 -26.19 18.40
C ASP A 595 -15.80 -25.20 17.34
N GLN A 596 -14.48 -24.99 17.29
CA GLN A 596 -13.81 -24.09 16.35
C GLN A 596 -13.18 -24.84 15.18
N ASN A 597 -13.32 -26.17 15.14
CA ASN A 597 -12.67 -27.08 14.19
C ASN A 597 -11.15 -26.81 14.04
N MET A 598 -10.49 -26.46 15.15
CA MET A 598 -9.05 -26.21 15.24
C MET A 598 -8.45 -26.97 16.42
N PRO A 599 -7.22 -27.51 16.31
CA PRO A 599 -6.55 -28.14 17.44
C PRO A 599 -6.26 -27.14 18.55
N ILE A 600 -6.12 -27.64 19.79
CA ILE A 600 -5.72 -26.82 20.94
C ILE A 600 -4.25 -26.41 20.77
N ILE A 601 -3.98 -25.11 20.78
CA ILE A 601 -2.63 -24.55 20.57
C ILE A 601 -2.34 -23.49 21.64
N VAL A 602 -1.12 -23.45 22.16
CA VAL A 602 -0.64 -22.35 23.02
C VAL A 602 -0.55 -21.07 22.20
N SER A 603 -1.37 -20.07 22.55
CA SER A 603 -1.49 -18.81 21.81
C SER A 603 -0.67 -17.66 22.39
N ARG A 604 -0.24 -17.77 23.65
CA ARG A 604 0.68 -16.82 24.30
C ARG A 604 1.35 -17.43 25.52
N VAL A 605 2.60 -17.06 25.80
CA VAL A 605 3.30 -17.36 27.07
C VAL A 605 3.81 -16.05 27.67
N ALA A 606 3.42 -15.76 28.92
CA ALA A 606 3.77 -14.51 29.58
C ALA A 606 5.16 -14.61 30.24
N PRO A 607 6.09 -13.67 29.99
CA PRO A 607 7.44 -13.71 30.56
C PRO A 607 7.46 -13.80 32.09
N SER A 608 8.46 -14.50 32.63
CA SER A 608 8.68 -14.75 34.05
C SER A 608 7.59 -15.52 34.82
N THR A 609 6.59 -16.07 34.13
CA THR A 609 5.55 -16.93 34.73
C THR A 609 5.96 -18.42 34.80
N PRO A 610 5.20 -19.31 35.46
CA PRO A 610 5.56 -20.72 35.53
C PRO A 610 5.67 -21.43 34.17
N ALA A 611 4.84 -21.09 33.18
CA ALA A 611 4.94 -21.62 31.81
C ALA A 611 6.18 -21.13 31.06
N ASP A 612 6.68 -19.94 31.39
CA ASP A 612 7.92 -19.39 30.83
C ASP A 612 9.18 -20.01 31.47
N LYS A 613 9.05 -20.48 32.72
CA LYS A 613 10.14 -21.00 33.57
C LYS A 613 10.17 -22.52 33.70
N CYS A 614 9.18 -23.25 33.18
CA CYS A 614 9.16 -24.70 33.25
C CYS A 614 10.26 -25.32 32.36
N VAL A 615 10.68 -26.54 32.69
CA VAL A 615 11.65 -27.31 31.91
C VAL A 615 11.04 -28.70 31.65
N PRO A 616 10.77 -29.06 30.39
CA PRO A 616 10.91 -28.27 29.15
C PRO A 616 10.04 -27.00 29.14
N ARG A 617 10.48 -25.94 28.46
CA ARG A 617 9.77 -24.65 28.36
C ARG A 617 8.59 -24.78 27.41
N LEU A 618 7.42 -24.27 27.82
CA LEU A 618 6.23 -24.19 26.98
C LEU A 618 6.37 -22.99 26.03
N ASN A 619 6.11 -23.17 24.74
CA ASN A 619 6.28 -22.12 23.72
C ASN A 619 4.95 -21.74 23.06
N GLU A 620 4.90 -20.55 22.48
CA GLU A 620 3.79 -20.12 21.63
C GLU A 620 3.82 -20.92 20.32
N GLY A 621 2.72 -21.59 19.97
CA GLY A 621 2.65 -22.49 18.81
C GLY A 621 2.58 -23.99 19.16
N ASP A 622 2.88 -24.38 20.40
CA ASP A 622 2.79 -25.78 20.86
C ASP A 622 1.34 -26.29 20.80
N GLN A 623 1.12 -27.45 20.16
CA GLN A 623 -0.18 -28.11 20.12
C GLN A 623 -0.40 -28.90 21.41
N VAL A 624 -1.43 -28.61 22.19
CA VAL A 624 -1.77 -29.38 23.39
C VAL A 624 -2.59 -30.62 22.96
N LEU A 625 -2.05 -31.80 23.21
CA LEU A 625 -2.68 -33.09 22.89
C LEU A 625 -3.43 -33.67 24.09
N LEU A 626 -2.80 -33.65 25.27
CA LEU A 626 -3.41 -34.10 26.53
C LEU A 626 -3.20 -33.07 27.65
N ILE A 627 -4.19 -33.00 28.55
CA ILE A 627 -4.14 -32.20 29.79
C ILE A 627 -4.42 -33.14 30.96
N ASN A 628 -3.44 -33.31 31.86
CA ASN A 628 -3.46 -34.29 32.95
C ASN A 628 -3.87 -35.69 32.49
N GLY A 629 -3.29 -36.16 31.37
CA GLY A 629 -3.61 -37.44 30.73
C GLY A 629 -4.94 -37.53 29.98
N ARG A 630 -5.74 -36.45 29.89
CA ARG A 630 -7.00 -36.41 29.13
C ARG A 630 -6.79 -35.82 27.73
N ASP A 631 -7.18 -36.56 26.69
CA ASP A 631 -7.16 -36.10 25.30
C ASP A 631 -8.12 -34.91 25.10
N VAL A 632 -7.61 -33.81 24.54
CA VAL A 632 -8.38 -32.57 24.31
C VAL A 632 -8.83 -32.36 22.86
N SER A 633 -8.52 -33.26 21.94
CA SER A 633 -8.79 -33.11 20.49
C SER A 633 -10.28 -32.98 20.12
N GLN A 634 -11.17 -33.63 20.88
CA GLN A 634 -12.63 -33.60 20.68
C GLN A 634 -13.36 -32.67 21.68
N HIS A 635 -12.63 -31.92 22.50
CA HIS A 635 -13.20 -31.04 23.51
C HIS A 635 -13.35 -29.61 23.00
N THR A 636 -14.40 -28.92 23.47
CA THR A 636 -14.61 -27.52 23.10
C THR A 636 -13.59 -26.61 23.79
N HIS A 637 -13.37 -25.43 23.23
CA HIS A 637 -12.44 -24.43 23.79
C HIS A 637 -12.71 -24.15 25.27
N GLU A 638 -14.00 -23.99 25.63
CA GLU A 638 -14.42 -23.74 27.02
C GLU A 638 -14.11 -24.93 27.94
N GLN A 639 -14.38 -26.17 27.49
CA GLN A 639 -14.05 -27.38 28.25
C GLN A 639 -12.55 -27.52 28.50
N VAL A 640 -11.73 -27.16 27.51
CA VAL A 640 -10.26 -27.20 27.62
C VAL A 640 -9.74 -26.14 28.59
N VAL A 641 -10.28 -24.92 28.54
CA VAL A 641 -9.98 -23.88 29.55
C VAL A 641 -10.46 -24.30 30.94
N MET A 642 -11.60 -24.99 31.05
CA MET A 642 -12.07 -25.58 32.30
C MET A 642 -11.09 -26.64 32.82
N PHE A 643 -10.58 -27.56 31.99
CA PHE A 643 -9.62 -28.58 32.43
C PHE A 643 -8.33 -27.95 32.97
N ILE A 644 -7.77 -26.94 32.30
CA ILE A 644 -6.59 -26.21 32.78
C ILE A 644 -6.88 -25.57 34.15
N ARG A 645 -8.05 -24.92 34.30
CA ARG A 645 -8.46 -24.26 35.55
C ARG A 645 -8.77 -25.23 36.70
N SER A 646 -9.42 -26.38 36.42
CA SER A 646 -9.76 -27.39 37.43
C SER A 646 -8.53 -28.06 38.04
N THR A 647 -7.37 -27.95 37.39
CA THR A 647 -6.09 -28.42 37.94
C THR A 647 -5.68 -27.68 39.23
N ARG A 648 -6.31 -26.54 39.54
CA ARG A 648 -6.17 -25.85 40.84
C ARG A 648 -6.83 -26.61 42.01
N GLU A 649 -7.77 -27.50 41.70
CA GLU A 649 -8.56 -28.28 42.66
C GLU A 649 -8.13 -29.77 42.68
N SER A 650 -7.10 -30.13 41.91
CA SER A 650 -6.57 -31.49 41.90
C SER A 650 -5.72 -31.77 43.14
N HIS A 651 -5.70 -33.02 43.59
CA HIS A 651 -4.93 -33.49 44.75
C HIS A 651 -3.40 -33.24 44.65
N THR A 652 -2.89 -32.94 43.45
CA THR A 652 -1.46 -32.72 43.16
C THR A 652 -1.10 -31.23 43.01
N GLY A 653 -2.04 -30.37 42.62
CA GLY A 653 -1.78 -28.94 42.33
C GLY A 653 -0.82 -28.66 41.18
N GLU A 654 -0.46 -29.69 40.39
CA GLU A 654 0.45 -29.61 39.24
C GLU A 654 -0.33 -29.81 37.94
N LEU A 655 -0.02 -28.98 36.94
CA LEU A 655 -0.54 -29.10 35.58
C LEU A 655 0.45 -29.87 34.72
N GLU A 656 -0.02 -31.00 34.19
CA GLU A 656 0.68 -31.81 33.20
C GLU A 656 0.07 -31.57 31.81
N LEU A 657 0.90 -31.18 30.84
CA LEU A 657 0.54 -30.99 29.44
C LEU A 657 1.38 -31.93 28.60
N THR A 658 0.73 -32.77 27.79
CA THR A 658 1.39 -33.47 26.69
C THR A 658 1.22 -32.63 25.43
N VAL A 659 2.33 -32.09 24.92
CA VAL A 659 2.34 -31.14 23.80
C VAL A 659 3.14 -31.66 22.62
N ARG A 660 2.73 -31.28 21.40
CA ARG A 660 3.51 -31.47 20.18
C ARG A 660 4.12 -30.10 19.80
N PRO A 661 5.45 -29.92 19.84
CA PRO A 661 6.07 -28.62 19.57
C PRO A 661 5.82 -28.13 18.14
N ASN A 662 5.44 -26.86 17.97
CA ASN A 662 5.28 -26.17 16.67
C ASN A 662 4.41 -26.88 15.61
N VAL A 663 3.12 -27.16 15.86
CA VAL A 663 2.26 -27.95 14.94
C VAL A 663 0.95 -27.26 14.51
N TYR A 664 0.95 -25.94 14.26
CA TYR A 664 -0.11 -25.36 13.42
C TYR A 664 0.29 -24.05 12.69
N ILE A 665 0.89 -24.22 11.52
CA ILE A 665 0.86 -23.24 10.43
C ILE A 665 -0.47 -23.46 9.68
N PRO A 666 -1.34 -22.44 9.50
CA PRO A 666 -2.47 -22.57 8.58
C PRO A 666 -1.94 -22.66 7.14
N ASP A 667 -2.27 -23.75 6.44
CA ASP A 667 -1.78 -24.07 5.10
C ASP A 667 -1.80 -22.86 4.14
N GLY A 668 -0.62 -22.46 3.66
CA GLY A 668 -0.46 -21.24 2.85
C GLY A 668 0.93 -20.60 2.84
N VAL A 669 1.88 -21.11 3.63
CA VAL A 669 3.30 -20.74 3.56
C VAL A 669 4.13 -22.02 3.75
N GLU A 670 4.94 -22.38 2.76
CA GLU A 670 6.03 -23.34 2.96
C GLU A 670 7.12 -22.67 3.80
N GLU A 671 7.49 -23.36 4.88
CA GLU A 671 8.49 -23.08 5.92
C GLU A 671 9.57 -22.02 5.63
N GLU A 672 9.65 -21.02 6.53
CA GLU A 672 10.95 -20.64 7.10
C GLU A 672 11.07 -21.32 8.48
N PRO A 673 12.05 -22.22 8.70
CA PRO A 673 12.22 -22.91 9.97
C PRO A 673 12.94 -22.03 11.00
N ASP A 674 12.51 -22.10 12.26
CA ASP A 674 13.29 -21.55 13.38
C ASP A 674 14.56 -22.37 13.58
N PHE A 675 15.70 -21.74 13.30
CA PHE A 675 17.07 -22.14 13.65
C PHE A 675 17.32 -23.65 13.72
N MET A 676 17.61 -24.26 12.57
CA MET A 676 18.64 -25.29 12.60
C MET A 676 19.89 -24.67 13.23
N TYR A 677 20.54 -25.41 14.14
CA TYR A 677 21.91 -25.13 14.56
C TYR A 677 22.71 -24.74 13.31
N THR A 678 23.51 -23.67 13.37
CA THR A 678 24.66 -23.61 12.48
C THR A 678 25.68 -24.54 13.12
N PRO A 679 25.88 -25.81 12.70
CA PRO A 679 27.24 -26.27 12.67
C PRO A 679 27.97 -25.30 11.72
N ASP A 680 29.23 -25.00 11.95
CA ASP A 680 30.01 -24.04 11.13
C ASP A 680 30.23 -24.49 9.66
N ASN A 681 29.42 -25.44 9.17
CA ASN A 681 29.61 -26.31 8.03
C ASN A 681 28.38 -26.38 7.10
N LEU A 682 27.64 -25.28 6.90
CA LEU A 682 26.69 -25.12 5.78
C LEU A 682 27.24 -24.31 4.60
N ASN A 683 28.55 -24.14 4.53
CA ASN A 683 29.19 -24.01 3.22
C ASN A 683 29.11 -25.40 2.53
N PRO A 684 28.74 -25.52 1.24
CA PRO A 684 29.31 -26.61 0.45
C PRO A 684 30.83 -26.53 0.64
N PRO A 685 31.54 -27.66 0.85
CA PRO A 685 32.95 -27.63 1.23
C PRO A 685 33.68 -26.74 0.25
N ARG A 686 34.33 -25.67 0.76
CA ARG A 686 34.97 -24.66 -0.08
C ARG A 686 35.74 -25.41 -1.16
N PRO A 687 35.41 -25.29 -2.47
CA PRO A 687 36.34 -25.76 -3.48
C PRO A 687 37.67 -25.10 -3.14
N PRO A 688 38.79 -25.84 -3.08
CA PRO A 688 40.06 -25.27 -2.70
C PRO A 688 40.31 -24.01 -3.53
N ILE A 689 40.88 -22.96 -2.91
CA ILE A 689 41.21 -21.70 -3.59
C ILE A 689 42.40 -21.97 -4.52
N THR A 690 42.11 -22.66 -5.63
CA THR A 690 43.03 -23.23 -6.61
C THR A 690 42.42 -23.24 -8.03
N SER A 691 41.21 -22.72 -8.20
CA SER A 691 40.55 -22.53 -9.52
C SER A 691 40.69 -21.07 -9.93
N ASP A 692 41.36 -20.81 -11.06
CA ASP A 692 41.41 -19.48 -11.68
C ASP A 692 40.02 -18.97 -12.13
N ASP A 693 39.01 -19.86 -12.16
CA ASP A 693 37.63 -19.58 -12.52
C ASP A 693 36.70 -19.26 -11.31
N ALA A 694 37.18 -19.22 -10.05
CA ALA A 694 36.32 -19.05 -8.87
C ALA A 694 35.40 -17.79 -8.90
N LEU A 695 35.92 -16.64 -9.36
CA LEU A 695 35.11 -15.43 -9.60
C LEU A 695 34.01 -15.68 -10.64
N LYS A 696 34.34 -16.34 -11.75
CA LYS A 696 33.41 -16.66 -12.84
C LYS A 696 32.34 -17.67 -12.38
N GLU A 697 32.70 -18.66 -11.57
CA GLU A 697 31.78 -19.58 -10.91
C GLU A 697 30.77 -18.80 -10.02
N SER A 698 31.24 -17.84 -9.21
CA SER A 698 30.35 -16.99 -8.40
C SER A 698 29.37 -16.16 -9.26
N MET A 699 29.80 -15.67 -10.42
CA MET A 699 28.93 -14.95 -11.36
C MET A 699 27.88 -15.86 -12.01
N VAL A 700 28.23 -17.12 -12.30
CA VAL A 700 27.26 -18.14 -12.74
C VAL A 700 26.23 -18.42 -11.64
N LEU A 701 26.67 -18.54 -10.38
CA LEU A 701 25.77 -18.75 -9.23
C LEU A 701 24.80 -17.57 -9.02
N ILE A 702 25.25 -16.32 -9.11
CA ILE A 702 24.36 -15.14 -9.04
C ILE A 702 23.36 -15.18 -10.20
N GLU A 703 23.81 -15.47 -11.42
CA GLU A 703 22.93 -15.54 -12.59
C GLU A 703 21.90 -16.68 -12.50
N GLU A 704 22.30 -17.86 -12.06
CA GLU A 704 21.41 -19.01 -11.87
C GLU A 704 20.41 -18.76 -10.74
N GLY A 705 20.88 -18.27 -9.59
CA GLY A 705 20.04 -17.96 -8.43
C GLY A 705 19.01 -16.85 -8.70
N LEU A 706 19.33 -15.87 -9.55
CA LEU A 706 18.37 -14.91 -10.09
C LEU A 706 17.42 -15.52 -11.13
N LYS A 707 17.89 -16.46 -11.97
CA LYS A 707 17.07 -17.12 -13.00
C LYS A 707 16.04 -18.09 -12.40
N THR A 708 16.38 -18.78 -11.32
CA THR A 708 15.50 -19.71 -10.58
C THR A 708 14.64 -18.97 -9.55
N GLY A 709 15.17 -17.91 -8.94
CA GLY A 709 14.57 -17.21 -7.80
C GLY A 709 15.14 -17.64 -6.45
N ALA A 710 16.03 -18.65 -6.41
CA ALA A 710 16.64 -19.17 -5.19
C ALA A 710 17.36 -18.07 -4.38
N SER A 711 18.06 -17.13 -5.04
CA SER A 711 18.73 -16.03 -4.34
C SER A 711 17.78 -15.06 -3.65
N LEU A 712 16.52 -14.96 -4.10
CA LEU A 712 15.51 -14.11 -3.45
C LEU A 712 14.94 -14.80 -2.21
N LEU A 713 14.63 -16.10 -2.31
CA LEU A 713 14.21 -16.92 -1.16
C LEU A 713 15.29 -16.94 -0.06
N GLN A 714 16.55 -17.15 -0.43
CA GLN A 714 17.69 -17.10 0.50
C GLN A 714 17.90 -15.71 1.11
N PHE A 715 17.55 -14.62 0.41
CA PHE A 715 17.62 -13.26 0.94
C PHE A 715 16.49 -12.97 1.93
N ASP A 716 15.30 -13.49 1.70
CA ASP A 716 14.18 -13.38 2.65
C ASP A 716 14.49 -14.15 3.94
N GLN A 717 15.11 -15.33 3.83
CA GLN A 717 15.63 -16.16 4.94
C GLN A 717 16.80 -15.53 5.72
N LEU A 718 17.49 -14.51 5.18
CA LEU A 718 18.52 -13.80 5.95
C LEU A 718 17.86 -13.04 7.09
N PHE A 719 18.37 -13.23 8.32
CA PHE A 719 17.89 -12.50 9.49
C PHE A 719 17.79 -10.99 9.20
N ARG A 720 16.67 -10.38 9.58
CA ARG A 720 16.47 -8.92 9.44
C ARG A 720 17.21 -8.14 10.53
N LYS A 721 17.38 -8.77 11.69
CA LYS A 721 18.10 -8.27 12.86
C LYS A 721 19.00 -9.39 13.40
N LYS A 722 20.29 -9.14 13.66
CA LYS A 722 21.19 -10.14 14.24
C LYS A 722 20.67 -10.54 15.63
N PRO A 723 20.45 -11.84 15.92
CA PRO A 723 20.08 -12.30 17.25
C PRO A 723 21.08 -11.81 18.32
N GLY A 724 20.59 -11.48 19.51
CA GLY A 724 21.41 -10.97 20.62
C GLY A 724 21.72 -9.46 20.59
N MET A 725 21.69 -8.78 19.43
CA MET A 725 21.95 -7.33 19.37
C MET A 725 20.84 -6.52 20.05
N THR A 726 21.19 -5.57 20.92
CA THR A 726 20.25 -4.64 21.56
C THR A 726 20.06 -3.34 20.75
N CYS A 727 18.97 -2.63 21.03
CA CYS A 727 18.61 -1.33 20.43
C CYS A 727 17.94 -0.45 21.49
N ASN A 728 18.53 -0.38 22.68
CA ASN A 728 17.96 0.25 23.86
C ASN A 728 18.18 1.77 23.82
N ALA A 729 19.34 2.24 23.31
CA ALA A 729 19.68 3.66 23.26
C ALA A 729 18.67 4.48 22.44
N SER A 730 18.10 3.90 21.37
CA SER A 730 17.08 4.55 20.54
C SER A 730 15.70 4.67 21.19
N ARG A 731 15.45 3.92 22.28
CA ARG A 731 14.14 3.77 22.92
C ARG A 731 14.00 4.58 24.21
N ILE A 732 15.10 5.14 24.72
CA ILE A 732 15.11 6.04 25.88
C ILE A 732 14.33 7.32 25.51
N PRO A 733 13.41 7.85 26.35
CA PRO A 733 12.48 8.93 25.99
C PRO A 733 13.11 10.13 25.27
N GLU A 734 14.29 10.59 25.69
CA GLU A 734 15.01 11.73 25.13
C GLU A 734 15.41 11.49 23.66
N ASN A 735 15.67 10.24 23.29
CA ASN A 735 16.13 9.85 21.95
C ASN A 735 14.99 9.50 20.98
N ILE A 736 13.75 9.33 21.46
CA ILE A 736 12.60 9.00 20.59
C ILE A 736 12.41 10.06 19.49
N CYS A 737 12.52 11.35 19.84
CA CYS A 737 12.38 12.46 18.90
C CYS A 737 13.55 12.61 17.90
N LYS A 738 14.66 11.89 18.11
CA LYS A 738 15.82 11.85 17.21
C LYS A 738 15.70 10.75 16.15
N ASN A 739 14.65 9.92 16.19
CA ASN A 739 14.44 8.84 15.23
C ASN A 739 13.38 9.20 14.19
N ARG A 740 13.74 9.12 12.90
CA ARG A 740 12.80 9.34 11.78
C ARG A 740 11.75 8.23 11.67
N TYR A 741 12.08 7.02 12.12
CA TYR A 741 11.23 5.83 12.07
C TYR A 741 11.35 5.05 13.38
N ARG A 742 10.21 4.69 13.99
CA ARG A 742 10.16 4.01 15.30
C ARG A 742 10.69 2.56 15.25
N ASP A 743 10.57 1.92 14.10
CA ASP A 743 10.97 0.54 13.83
C ASP A 743 12.41 0.40 13.31
N ILE A 744 13.04 1.49 12.85
CA ILE A 744 14.41 1.48 12.34
C ILE A 744 15.37 2.04 13.41
N SER A 745 15.84 1.17 14.30
CA SER A 745 16.81 1.52 15.35
C SER A 745 18.23 1.04 15.01
N PRO A 746 19.29 1.78 15.38
CA PRO A 746 20.66 1.27 15.35
C PRO A 746 20.87 0.16 16.39
N TYR A 747 21.88 -0.69 16.20
CA TYR A 747 22.36 -1.54 17.30
C TYR A 747 23.16 -0.72 18.31
N ASP A 748 23.03 -1.02 19.61
CA ASP A 748 23.76 -0.29 20.65
C ASP A 748 25.28 -0.52 20.60
N GLU A 749 25.72 -1.69 20.13
CA GLU A 749 27.14 -2.10 20.09
C GLU A 749 27.93 -1.40 18.98
N THR A 750 27.32 -1.19 17.81
CA THR A 750 27.96 -0.63 16.62
C THR A 750 27.47 0.78 16.28
N ARG A 751 26.64 1.40 17.12
CA ARG A 751 26.17 2.77 16.86
C ARG A 751 27.33 3.75 16.90
N VAL A 752 27.21 4.83 16.12
CA VAL A 752 28.08 5.99 16.35
C VAL A 752 27.62 6.68 17.63
N MET A 753 28.55 6.91 18.55
CA MET A 753 28.31 7.63 19.80
C MET A 753 28.91 9.03 19.69
N LEU A 754 28.10 10.05 19.92
CA LEU A 754 28.54 11.45 19.90
C LEU A 754 29.25 11.82 21.19
N GLN A 755 30.24 12.71 21.14
CA GLN A 755 30.89 13.22 22.33
C GLN A 755 30.07 14.33 23.01
N GLY A 756 29.99 14.31 24.34
CA GLY A 756 29.26 15.31 25.13
C GLY A 756 28.05 14.75 25.90
N GLY A 757 27.11 15.62 26.27
CA GLY A 757 25.99 15.26 27.16
C GLY A 757 24.80 14.53 26.50
N GLN A 758 24.87 14.29 25.19
CA GLN A 758 23.81 13.65 24.40
C GLN A 758 24.47 12.77 23.32
N ASP A 759 24.68 11.50 23.63
CA ASP A 759 25.55 10.59 22.87
C ASP A 759 24.89 9.90 21.67
N TYR A 760 23.60 10.18 21.40
CA TYR A 760 22.80 9.40 20.47
C TYR A 760 22.55 10.08 19.12
N ILE A 761 22.90 9.36 18.06
CA ILE A 761 22.42 9.56 16.69
C ILE A 761 22.02 8.21 16.06
N ASN A 762 21.02 8.20 15.17
CA ASN A 762 20.62 6.98 14.44
C ASN A 762 21.58 6.70 13.28
N ALA A 763 22.76 6.18 13.63
CA ALA A 763 23.79 5.73 12.71
C ALA A 763 24.56 4.52 13.29
N ASN A 764 25.07 3.65 12.43
CA ASN A 764 26.02 2.59 12.80
C ASN A 764 27.26 2.65 11.93
N SER A 765 28.40 2.29 12.51
CA SER A 765 29.60 1.96 11.75
C SER A 765 29.39 0.64 11.03
N VAL A 766 29.73 0.59 9.74
CA VAL A 766 29.68 -0.60 8.90
C VAL A 766 31.03 -0.74 8.21
N ASN A 767 31.74 -1.83 8.48
CA ASN A 767 33.06 -2.13 7.95
C ASN A 767 32.96 -3.34 7.02
N MET A 768 33.50 -3.21 5.81
CA MET A 768 33.51 -4.27 4.78
C MET A 768 34.95 -4.61 4.42
N GLU A 769 35.40 -5.78 4.86
CA GLU A 769 36.77 -6.27 4.61
C GLU A 769 36.92 -6.82 3.19
N ILE A 770 38.04 -6.51 2.53
CA ILE A 770 38.43 -7.04 1.22
C ILE A 770 39.79 -7.76 1.40
N PRO A 771 39.80 -9.05 1.80
CA PRO A 771 41.00 -9.70 2.33
C PRO A 771 42.21 -9.68 1.39
N ARG A 772 42.01 -9.93 0.09
CA ARG A 772 43.11 -10.01 -0.89
C ARG A 772 43.85 -8.70 -1.13
N MET A 773 43.18 -7.56 -0.92
CA MET A 773 43.80 -6.23 -0.98
C MET A 773 44.28 -5.73 0.40
N GLY A 774 43.94 -6.42 1.49
CA GLY A 774 44.24 -5.96 2.85
C GLY A 774 43.52 -4.65 3.25
N ILE A 775 42.46 -4.26 2.53
CA ILE A 775 41.70 -3.03 2.79
C ILE A 775 40.40 -3.32 3.52
N VAL A 776 39.93 -2.32 4.28
CA VAL A 776 38.62 -2.32 4.91
C VAL A 776 37.88 -1.07 4.47
N ASN A 777 36.83 -1.22 3.66
CA ASN A 777 35.97 -0.12 3.30
C ASN A 777 35.10 0.23 4.51
N ARG A 778 35.39 1.38 5.14
CA ARG A 778 34.66 1.88 6.31
C ARG A 778 33.52 2.79 5.87
N TYR A 779 32.41 2.69 6.57
CA TYR A 779 31.20 3.48 6.34
C TYR A 779 30.54 3.87 7.66
N VAL A 780 29.88 5.02 7.66
CA VAL A 780 28.86 5.38 8.67
C VAL A 780 27.50 5.35 7.98
N ALA A 781 26.66 4.36 8.34
CA ALA A 781 25.33 4.18 7.76
C ALA A 781 24.27 4.85 8.65
N ALA A 782 23.74 6.00 8.20
CA ALA A 782 22.88 6.87 9.01
C ALA A 782 21.47 7.07 8.40
N GLN A 783 20.49 7.43 9.23
CA GLN A 783 19.20 7.96 8.74
C GLN A 783 19.36 9.34 8.08
N GLY A 784 18.40 9.77 7.27
CA GLY A 784 18.36 11.13 6.74
C GLY A 784 18.06 12.17 7.84
N PRO A 785 18.92 13.18 8.07
CA PRO A 785 18.77 14.15 9.16
C PRO A 785 17.37 14.75 9.30
N LEU A 786 16.96 14.98 10.54
CA LEU A 786 15.76 15.73 10.93
C LEU A 786 16.17 17.20 11.20
N PRO A 787 15.22 18.15 11.28
CA PRO A 787 15.53 19.52 11.67
C PRO A 787 16.28 19.60 13.01
N ASN A 788 15.81 18.83 14.00
CA ASN A 788 16.38 18.75 15.34
C ASN A 788 17.64 17.86 15.46
N THR A 789 18.08 17.18 14.40
CA THR A 789 19.29 16.32 14.41
C THR A 789 20.30 16.72 13.35
N SER A 790 20.17 17.90 12.74
CA SER A 790 21.12 18.39 11.72
C SER A 790 22.45 18.81 12.35
N GLY A 791 22.43 19.30 13.61
CA GLY A 791 23.64 19.53 14.41
C GLY A 791 24.37 18.24 14.76
N ASP A 792 23.67 17.31 15.41
CA ASP A 792 24.13 15.94 15.73
C ASP A 792 24.81 15.26 14.52
N PHE A 793 24.28 15.46 13.32
CA PHE A 793 24.82 14.89 12.09
C PHE A 793 26.15 15.52 11.65
N TRP A 794 26.30 16.85 11.69
CA TRP A 794 27.59 17.48 11.38
C TRP A 794 28.63 17.20 12.45
N GLN A 795 28.22 17.13 13.73
CA GLN A 795 29.07 16.68 14.82
C GLN A 795 29.57 15.24 14.57
N MET A 796 28.69 14.33 14.16
CA MET A 796 29.05 12.97 13.75
C MET A 796 30.09 12.98 12.61
N CYS A 797 29.88 13.79 11.56
CA CYS A 797 30.82 13.88 10.44
C CYS A 797 32.19 14.47 10.87
N TRP A 798 32.21 15.42 11.80
CA TRP A 798 33.44 15.97 12.37
C TRP A 798 34.20 14.93 13.21
N GLU A 799 33.52 14.28 14.15
CA GLU A 799 34.11 13.32 15.08
C GLU A 799 34.59 12.04 14.38
N GLN A 800 33.85 11.55 13.38
CA GLN A 800 34.22 10.39 12.58
C GLN A 800 35.13 10.74 11.39
N GLN A 801 35.57 12.00 11.27
CA GLN A 801 36.45 12.49 10.20
C GLN A 801 35.92 12.23 8.77
N CYS A 802 34.59 12.23 8.59
CA CYS A 802 33.95 11.97 7.31
C CYS A 802 34.16 13.13 6.33
N THR A 803 35.06 12.96 5.36
CA THR A 803 35.27 13.90 4.24
C THR A 803 34.39 13.62 3.03
N LEU A 804 33.66 12.49 3.00
CA LEU A 804 32.75 12.11 1.91
C LEU A 804 31.36 11.71 2.45
N ILE A 805 30.32 12.31 1.88
CA ILE A 805 28.90 12.18 2.23
C ILE A 805 28.12 11.68 1.01
N CYS A 806 27.57 10.47 1.07
CA CYS A 806 26.73 9.88 0.01
C CYS A 806 25.24 9.93 0.39
N MET A 807 24.45 10.74 -0.32
CA MET A 807 23.01 10.93 -0.10
C MET A 807 22.18 10.25 -1.20
N LEU A 808 21.42 9.21 -0.84
CA LEU A 808 20.66 8.37 -1.78
C LEU A 808 19.15 8.65 -1.72
N THR A 809 18.75 9.91 -1.55
CA THR A 809 17.35 10.33 -1.43
C THR A 809 17.22 11.82 -1.78
N THR A 810 16.07 12.23 -2.29
CA THR A 810 15.74 13.66 -2.36
C THR A 810 15.24 14.13 -0.98
N GLN A 811 15.15 15.44 -0.75
CA GLN A 811 14.60 15.96 0.51
C GLN A 811 13.13 15.53 0.70
N VAL A 812 12.35 15.57 -0.38
CA VAL A 812 10.93 15.23 -0.43
C VAL A 812 10.67 14.23 -1.56
N GLU A 813 9.99 13.14 -1.24
CA GLU A 813 9.53 12.13 -2.21
C GLU A 813 8.01 11.94 -2.00
N ARG A 814 7.22 12.06 -3.08
CA ARG A 814 5.74 12.02 -3.06
C ARG A 814 5.10 12.88 -1.95
N GLY A 815 5.65 14.08 -1.72
CA GLY A 815 5.16 15.03 -0.71
C GLY A 815 5.51 14.68 0.74
N ARG A 816 6.22 13.57 1.01
CA ARG A 816 6.73 13.22 2.34
C ARG A 816 8.20 13.61 2.46
N VAL A 817 8.57 14.25 3.57
CA VAL A 817 9.97 14.59 3.88
C VAL A 817 10.74 13.31 4.18
N LYS A 818 11.72 12.98 3.33
CA LYS A 818 12.64 11.84 3.51
C LYS A 818 13.96 12.28 4.16
N CYS A 819 14.37 13.53 3.94
CA CYS A 819 15.54 14.14 4.55
C CYS A 819 15.32 15.64 4.73
N HIS A 820 15.73 16.22 5.85
CA HIS A 820 15.84 17.67 6.01
C HIS A 820 17.04 18.19 5.19
N GLN A 821 16.98 19.44 4.72
CA GLN A 821 18.18 20.12 4.19
C GLN A 821 19.08 20.48 5.37
N TYR A 822 20.12 19.69 5.59
CA TYR A 822 21.07 19.90 6.68
C TYR A 822 22.28 20.76 6.24
N TRP A 823 22.29 21.30 5.03
CA TRP A 823 23.42 22.05 4.45
C TRP A 823 22.99 23.46 3.99
N PRO A 824 23.91 24.44 4.02
CA PRO A 824 23.65 25.78 3.48
C PRO A 824 23.52 25.77 1.95
N ASP A 825 22.80 26.75 1.40
CA ASP A 825 22.80 27.01 -0.04
C ASP A 825 24.18 27.54 -0.50
N LEU A 826 24.43 27.52 -1.81
CA LEU A 826 25.72 27.93 -2.40
C LEU A 826 26.18 29.33 -1.94
N HIS A 827 27.45 29.42 -1.50
CA HIS A 827 28.11 30.57 -0.86
C HIS A 827 27.50 31.05 0.47
N GLN A 828 26.47 30.37 1.00
CA GLN A 828 25.96 30.64 2.33
C GLN A 828 26.68 29.81 3.39
N THR A 829 26.55 30.27 4.63
CA THR A 829 27.14 29.65 5.81
C THR A 829 26.06 29.47 6.88
N ILE A 830 25.99 28.28 7.48
CA ILE A 830 25.10 27.97 8.60
C ILE A 830 25.93 27.41 9.75
N GLN A 831 25.64 27.87 10.97
CA GLN A 831 26.22 27.33 12.20
C GLN A 831 25.38 26.17 12.74
N PHE A 832 26.04 25.04 13.00
CA PHE A 832 25.49 23.83 13.60
C PHE A 832 26.25 23.53 14.90
N GLY A 833 25.78 24.11 16.01
CA GLY A 833 26.45 24.00 17.31
C GLY A 833 27.83 24.69 17.28
N GLY A 834 28.89 23.93 17.59
CA GLY A 834 30.28 24.40 17.52
C GLY A 834 30.92 24.36 16.12
N LEU A 835 30.18 23.95 15.09
CA LEU A 835 30.66 23.85 13.71
C LEU A 835 30.01 24.91 12.82
N GLN A 836 30.80 25.48 11.92
CA GLN A 836 30.34 26.41 10.88
C GLN A 836 30.53 25.73 9.52
N ILE A 837 29.43 25.55 8.79
CA ILE A 837 29.41 24.88 7.49
C ILE A 837 29.13 25.92 6.41
N CYS A 838 29.97 25.99 5.39
CA CYS A 838 29.85 26.87 4.22
C CYS A 838 29.79 26.04 2.94
N CYS A 839 28.85 26.29 2.03
CA CYS A 839 28.83 25.66 0.71
C CYS A 839 29.73 26.43 -0.27
N VAL A 840 30.84 25.81 -0.65
CA VAL A 840 31.88 26.42 -1.50
C VAL A 840 31.55 26.22 -2.99
N THR A 841 31.05 25.04 -3.36
CA THR A 841 30.65 24.71 -4.74
C THR A 841 29.34 23.91 -4.72
N GLU A 842 28.53 24.06 -5.77
CA GLU A 842 27.36 23.23 -6.02
C GLU A 842 27.19 23.01 -7.53
N GLU A 843 27.20 21.75 -7.94
CA GLU A 843 26.92 21.31 -9.30
C GLU A 843 25.69 20.41 -9.29
N THR A 844 24.60 20.81 -9.94
CA THR A 844 23.36 20.02 -10.01
C THR A 844 23.01 19.64 -11.44
N THR A 845 22.68 18.36 -11.62
CA THR A 845 22.18 17.73 -12.86
C THR A 845 20.81 17.09 -12.55
N PRO A 846 20.04 16.62 -13.54
CA PRO A 846 18.78 15.92 -13.28
C PRO A 846 18.92 14.69 -12.37
N SER A 847 20.09 14.03 -12.42
CA SER A 847 20.32 12.73 -11.78
C SER A 847 21.22 12.80 -10.55
N PHE A 848 22.06 13.83 -10.44
CA PHE A 848 23.02 14.01 -9.34
C PHE A 848 23.12 15.47 -8.88
N ALA A 849 23.42 15.68 -7.61
CA ALA A 849 24.00 16.94 -7.13
C ALA A 849 25.32 16.68 -6.39
N PHE A 850 26.32 17.52 -6.63
CA PHE A 850 27.63 17.48 -5.99
C PHE A 850 27.87 18.81 -5.27
N ARG A 851 28.38 18.77 -4.04
CA ARG A 851 28.65 19.97 -3.24
C ARG A 851 29.99 19.84 -2.52
N ASP A 852 30.79 20.89 -2.57
CA ASP A 852 31.91 21.06 -1.63
C ASP A 852 31.46 21.91 -0.44
N PHE A 853 31.77 21.43 0.76
CA PHE A 853 31.62 22.19 2.00
C PHE A 853 32.98 22.47 2.63
N SER A 854 33.13 23.69 3.13
CA SER A 854 34.09 24.02 4.18
C SER A 854 33.39 23.82 5.53
N MET A 855 34.00 23.06 6.42
CA MET A 855 33.53 22.77 7.76
C MET A 855 34.59 23.25 8.76
N ILE A 856 34.28 24.31 9.50
CA ILE A 856 35.19 24.97 10.45
C ILE A 856 34.72 24.69 11.88
N ASN A 857 35.62 24.28 12.76
CA ASN A 857 35.34 24.11 14.18
C ASN A 857 35.65 25.39 14.95
N LEU A 858 34.60 26.05 15.47
CA LEU A 858 34.68 27.36 16.12
C LEU A 858 35.44 27.35 17.46
N ASN A 859 35.75 26.17 18.02
CA ASN A 859 36.53 26.05 19.25
C ASN A 859 38.03 25.84 18.99
N THR A 860 38.41 25.35 17.80
CA THR A 860 39.80 25.00 17.46
C THR A 860 40.37 25.75 16.26
N ASP A 861 39.52 26.46 15.51
CA ASP A 861 39.82 27.10 14.22
C ASP A 861 40.32 26.11 13.14
N GLU A 862 40.05 24.81 13.33
CA GLU A 862 40.39 23.77 12.36
C GLU A 862 39.35 23.75 11.22
N GLU A 863 39.81 23.84 9.98
CA GLU A 863 38.99 23.72 8.77
C GLU A 863 39.17 22.36 8.09
N ARG A 864 38.06 21.74 7.64
CA ARG A 864 38.05 20.51 6.85
C ARG A 864 37.15 20.66 5.63
N ARG A 865 37.58 20.15 4.48
CA ARG A 865 36.74 20.01 3.29
C ARG A 865 35.90 18.74 3.37
N VAL A 866 34.62 18.84 3.05
CA VAL A 866 33.69 17.70 2.96
C VAL A 866 32.96 17.74 1.62
N VAL A 867 33.02 16.63 0.87
CA VAL A 867 32.29 16.48 -0.39
C VAL A 867 30.96 15.76 -0.13
N GLN A 868 29.85 16.33 -0.58
CA GLN A 868 28.57 15.62 -0.67
C GLN A 868 28.28 15.24 -2.11
N MET A 869 27.92 13.96 -2.28
CA MET A 869 27.44 13.39 -3.52
C MET A 869 26.01 12.91 -3.30
N GLN A 870 25.05 13.49 -4.01
CA GLN A 870 23.63 13.17 -3.90
C GLN A 870 23.13 12.52 -5.19
N TYR A 871 22.50 11.35 -5.09
CA TYR A 871 21.82 10.68 -6.21
C TYR A 871 20.32 11.00 -6.17
N LEU A 872 19.86 11.75 -7.17
CA LEU A 872 18.50 12.31 -7.28
C LEU A 872 17.56 11.39 -8.08
N ALA A 873 18.07 10.61 -9.03
CA ALA A 873 17.23 9.77 -9.92
C ALA A 873 16.74 8.45 -9.28
N TRP A 874 17.04 8.16 -8.01
CA TRP A 874 16.52 6.95 -7.36
C TRP A 874 15.00 7.05 -7.12
N PRO A 875 14.15 6.17 -7.70
CA PRO A 875 12.71 6.28 -7.56
C PRO A 875 12.20 5.98 -6.13
N ASP A 876 11.12 6.66 -5.74
CA ASP A 876 10.47 6.46 -4.45
C ASP A 876 9.74 5.11 -4.39
N HIS A 877 10.00 4.37 -3.30
CA HIS A 877 9.55 3.00 -3.05
C HIS A 877 9.93 1.95 -4.12
N GLY A 878 11.01 2.18 -4.89
CA GLY A 878 11.48 1.25 -5.91
C GLY A 878 13.01 1.19 -6.08
N VAL A 879 13.44 0.70 -7.24
CA VAL A 879 14.81 0.69 -7.75
C VAL A 879 14.81 1.34 -9.14
N PRO A 880 15.93 1.93 -9.61
CA PRO A 880 16.04 2.42 -10.98
C PRO A 880 15.70 1.32 -12.01
N ASP A 881 15.03 1.69 -13.11
CA ASP A 881 14.68 0.75 -14.18
C ASP A 881 15.92 0.23 -14.94
N ASP A 882 17.01 0.99 -14.91
CA ASP A 882 18.32 0.67 -15.47
C ASP A 882 19.42 1.06 -14.46
N SER A 883 20.45 0.23 -14.32
CA SER A 883 21.56 0.44 -13.38
C SER A 883 22.59 1.49 -13.82
N THR A 884 22.54 2.01 -15.06
CA THR A 884 23.59 2.86 -15.66
C THR A 884 23.91 4.10 -14.82
N GLU A 885 22.92 4.92 -14.43
CA GLU A 885 23.17 6.13 -13.64
C GLU A 885 23.61 5.81 -12.19
N PHE A 886 23.08 4.73 -11.61
CA PHE A 886 23.51 4.25 -10.31
C PHE A 886 24.98 3.78 -10.35
N LEU A 887 25.39 3.12 -11.43
CA LEU A 887 26.78 2.70 -11.62
C LEU A 887 27.72 3.88 -11.84
N ASP A 888 27.35 4.90 -12.63
CA ASP A 888 28.13 6.16 -12.73
C ASP A 888 28.31 6.81 -11.34
N PHE A 889 27.23 6.87 -10.54
CA PHE A 889 27.33 7.35 -9.16
C PHE A 889 28.30 6.53 -8.31
N VAL A 890 28.23 5.20 -8.36
CA VAL A 890 29.16 4.30 -7.65
C VAL A 890 30.61 4.52 -8.11
N PHE A 891 30.86 4.69 -9.42
CA PHE A 891 32.21 4.97 -9.92
C PHE A 891 32.77 6.29 -9.42
N ARG A 892 31.95 7.36 -9.39
CA ARG A 892 32.37 8.66 -8.85
C ARG A 892 32.63 8.58 -7.34
N VAL A 893 31.80 7.85 -6.58
CA VAL A 893 32.03 7.63 -5.13
C VAL A 893 33.36 6.92 -4.89
N ARG A 894 33.64 5.86 -5.67
CA ARG A 894 34.90 5.12 -5.62
C ARG A 894 36.10 5.99 -6.00
N GLN A 895 35.97 6.87 -6.99
CA GLN A 895 37.02 7.84 -7.36
C GLN A 895 37.33 8.81 -6.22
N GLN A 896 36.31 9.34 -5.54
CA GLN A 896 36.52 10.22 -4.37
C GLN A 896 37.11 9.47 -3.16
N ARG A 897 36.82 8.17 -3.00
CA ARG A 897 37.39 7.33 -1.93
C ARG A 897 38.89 7.03 -2.11
N VAL A 898 39.48 7.18 -3.30
CA VAL A 898 40.88 6.76 -3.53
C VAL A 898 41.83 7.45 -2.55
N GLY A 899 42.48 6.65 -1.69
CA GLY A 899 43.41 7.14 -0.67
C GLY A 899 42.79 7.50 0.69
N MET A 900 41.45 7.47 0.84
CA MET A 900 40.78 7.66 2.12
C MET A 900 40.89 6.42 3.02
N VAL A 901 41.15 6.63 4.31
CA VAL A 901 41.11 5.59 5.36
C VAL A 901 39.93 5.75 6.33
N GLU A 902 39.38 6.96 6.34
CA GLU A 902 38.24 7.47 7.09
C GLU A 902 36.91 6.89 6.56
N PRO A 903 35.87 6.76 7.40
CA PRO A 903 34.59 6.24 6.97
C PRO A 903 33.86 7.21 6.03
N THR A 904 33.36 6.69 4.91
CA THR A 904 32.38 7.41 4.08
C THR A 904 31.02 7.39 4.75
N MET A 905 30.43 8.55 5.01
CA MET A 905 29.07 8.62 5.54
C MET A 905 28.09 8.33 4.39
N VAL A 906 27.17 7.38 4.57
CA VAL A 906 26.16 7.02 3.57
C VAL A 906 24.77 7.02 4.21
N HIS A 907 23.84 7.77 3.63
CA HIS A 907 22.46 7.81 4.08
C HIS A 907 21.45 7.76 2.94
N CYS A 908 20.24 7.35 3.30
CA CYS A 908 19.02 7.57 2.52
C CYS A 908 17.98 8.14 3.51
N SER A 909 16.69 7.82 3.36
CA SER A 909 15.69 8.20 4.37
C SER A 909 15.91 7.45 5.70
N ALA A 910 15.97 6.11 5.65
CA ALA A 910 16.11 5.24 6.83
C ALA A 910 17.54 4.74 7.09
N GLY A 911 18.47 4.98 6.17
CA GLY A 911 19.86 4.52 6.29
C GLY A 911 20.10 3.02 6.12
N ILE A 912 19.19 2.30 5.46
CA ILE A 912 19.25 0.81 5.37
C ILE A 912 19.06 0.26 3.95
N GLY A 913 18.02 0.69 3.22
CA GLY A 913 17.65 0.10 1.93
C GLY A 913 18.61 0.48 0.79
N ARG A 914 18.50 1.73 0.30
CA ARG A 914 19.39 2.25 -0.75
C ARG A 914 20.85 2.32 -0.29
N THR A 915 21.06 2.67 0.99
CA THR A 915 22.37 2.63 1.68
C THR A 915 23.03 1.26 1.54
N GLY A 916 22.32 0.16 1.85
CA GLY A 916 22.85 -1.19 1.69
C GLY A 916 23.18 -1.54 0.24
N VAL A 917 22.37 -1.10 -0.73
CA VAL A 917 22.66 -1.35 -2.15
C VAL A 917 23.96 -0.68 -2.62
N LEU A 918 24.22 0.57 -2.21
CA LEU A 918 25.48 1.26 -2.53
C LEU A 918 26.68 0.49 -1.97
N ILE A 919 26.63 0.13 -0.68
CA ILE A 919 27.72 -0.57 0.02
C ILE A 919 27.94 -1.96 -0.57
N THR A 920 26.87 -2.71 -0.89
CA THR A 920 26.99 -4.01 -1.57
C THR A 920 27.62 -3.88 -2.95
N MET A 921 27.23 -2.89 -3.74
CA MET A 921 27.79 -2.68 -5.08
C MET A 921 29.28 -2.32 -5.01
N GLU A 922 29.66 -1.39 -4.14
CA GLU A 922 31.06 -0.96 -3.98
C GLU A 922 31.95 -2.11 -3.45
N THR A 923 31.44 -2.91 -2.51
CA THR A 923 32.13 -4.11 -1.99
C THR A 923 32.32 -5.16 -3.09
N ALA A 924 31.27 -5.43 -3.88
CA ALA A 924 31.33 -6.39 -4.99
C ALA A 924 32.31 -5.96 -6.09
N MET A 925 32.41 -4.66 -6.41
CA MET A 925 33.41 -4.16 -7.36
C MET A 925 34.84 -4.44 -6.88
N CYS A 926 35.14 -4.18 -5.60
CA CYS A 926 36.45 -4.51 -5.01
C CYS A 926 36.76 -6.01 -5.08
N LEU A 927 35.79 -6.89 -4.81
CA LEU A 927 35.98 -8.35 -4.91
C LEU A 927 36.27 -8.79 -6.36
N ILE A 928 35.56 -8.22 -7.36
CA ILE A 928 35.83 -8.48 -8.79
C ILE A 928 37.25 -8.03 -9.18
N GLU A 929 37.69 -6.86 -8.71
CA GLU A 929 39.05 -6.34 -8.92
C GLU A 929 40.13 -7.26 -8.31
N CYS A 930 39.85 -7.84 -7.14
CA CYS A 930 40.69 -8.84 -6.48
C CYS A 930 40.75 -10.21 -7.17
N ASN A 931 39.91 -10.48 -8.19
CA ASN A 931 39.62 -11.83 -8.70
C ASN A 931 39.02 -12.79 -7.62
N GLU A 932 38.36 -12.24 -6.60
CA GLU A 932 37.70 -12.99 -5.53
C GLU A 932 36.23 -13.28 -5.88
N PRO A 933 35.64 -14.41 -5.44
CA PRO A 933 34.24 -14.71 -5.67
C PRO A 933 33.32 -13.73 -4.95
N VAL A 934 32.21 -13.37 -5.61
CA VAL A 934 31.21 -12.44 -5.07
C VAL A 934 29.98 -13.21 -4.62
N TYR A 935 29.67 -13.11 -3.33
CA TYR A 935 28.46 -13.71 -2.73
C TYR A 935 27.59 -12.61 -2.12
N PRO A 936 26.59 -12.07 -2.84
CA PRO A 936 25.82 -10.92 -2.37
C PRO A 936 25.03 -11.18 -1.07
N LEU A 937 24.62 -12.43 -0.80
CA LEU A 937 24.03 -12.83 0.49
C LEU A 937 24.99 -12.65 1.65
N ASP A 938 26.25 -13.05 1.49
CA ASP A 938 27.27 -12.92 2.55
C ASP A 938 27.59 -11.45 2.80
N ILE A 939 27.71 -10.64 1.74
CA ILE A 939 27.89 -9.19 1.84
C ILE A 939 26.72 -8.55 2.62
N VAL A 940 25.47 -8.93 2.31
CA VAL A 940 24.29 -8.45 3.05
C VAL A 940 24.27 -8.95 4.48
N ARG A 941 24.65 -10.20 4.75
CA ARG A 941 24.76 -10.76 6.11
C ARG A 941 25.75 -9.94 6.94
N THR A 942 26.98 -9.76 6.46
CA THR A 942 28.02 -8.95 7.12
C THR A 942 27.59 -7.51 7.42
N MET A 943 26.81 -6.88 6.52
CA MET A 943 26.20 -5.58 6.81
C MET A 943 25.10 -5.67 7.88
N ARG A 944 24.22 -6.68 7.81
CA ARG A 944 23.11 -6.86 8.76
C ARG A 944 23.56 -7.23 10.17
N GLU A 945 24.78 -7.75 10.32
CA GLU A 945 25.43 -7.93 11.62
C GLU A 945 25.83 -6.60 12.28
N GLN A 946 26.07 -5.56 11.48
CA GLN A 946 26.56 -4.25 11.95
C GLN A 946 25.46 -3.17 11.95
N ARG A 947 24.44 -3.28 11.09
CA ARG A 947 23.23 -2.44 11.09
C ARG A 947 22.01 -3.24 10.65
N ALA A 948 20.93 -3.22 11.42
CA ALA A 948 19.72 -3.98 11.10
C ALA A 948 19.15 -3.65 9.70
N MET A 949 18.55 -4.63 9.04
CA MET A 949 17.76 -4.48 7.81
C MET A 949 18.47 -3.85 6.61
N MET A 950 19.80 -3.87 6.57
CA MET A 950 20.58 -3.48 5.39
C MET A 950 20.13 -4.26 4.16
N ILE A 951 19.80 -3.53 3.10
CA ILE A 951 18.90 -3.94 1.99
C ILE A 951 17.54 -4.42 2.51
N GLN A 952 16.51 -3.60 2.27
CA GLN A 952 15.20 -3.74 2.95
C GLN A 952 14.23 -4.66 2.21
N THR A 953 14.33 -4.76 0.88
CA THR A 953 13.36 -5.46 0.02
C THR A 953 14.03 -6.37 -1.02
N PRO A 954 13.36 -7.46 -1.45
CA PRO A 954 13.88 -8.34 -2.51
C PRO A 954 14.13 -7.61 -3.85
N ALA A 955 13.40 -6.54 -4.15
CA ALA A 955 13.63 -5.74 -5.35
C ALA A 955 14.99 -5.00 -5.32
N GLN A 956 15.39 -4.46 -4.16
CA GLN A 956 16.69 -3.83 -3.95
C GLN A 956 17.83 -4.87 -4.04
N TYR A 957 17.63 -6.05 -3.46
CA TYR A 957 18.59 -7.15 -3.55
C TYR A 957 18.74 -7.67 -4.99
N LYS A 958 17.63 -7.89 -5.70
CA LYS A 958 17.62 -8.27 -7.11
C LYS A 958 18.41 -7.25 -7.96
N PHE A 959 18.11 -5.97 -7.80
CA PHE A 959 18.75 -4.88 -8.55
C PHE A 959 20.27 -4.85 -8.36
N VAL A 960 20.78 -5.01 -7.13
CA VAL A 960 22.23 -5.02 -6.92
C VAL A 960 22.90 -6.26 -7.52
N CYS A 961 22.26 -7.44 -7.44
CA CYS A 961 22.76 -8.64 -8.10
C CYS A 961 22.77 -8.50 -9.64
N GLU A 962 21.75 -7.89 -10.24
CA GLU A 962 21.72 -7.58 -11.68
C GLU A 962 22.80 -6.55 -12.07
N ALA A 963 23.07 -5.55 -11.22
CA ALA A 963 24.14 -4.58 -11.43
C ALA A 963 25.55 -5.21 -11.33
N ILE A 964 25.76 -6.12 -10.38
CA ILE A 964 27.01 -6.91 -10.23
C ILE A 964 27.26 -7.75 -11.49
N LEU A 965 26.26 -8.49 -11.96
CA LEU A 965 26.37 -9.26 -13.21
C LEU A 965 26.67 -8.37 -14.41
N ARG A 966 26.08 -7.18 -14.48
CA ARG A 966 26.30 -6.24 -15.58
C ARG A 966 27.76 -5.77 -15.64
N VAL A 967 28.30 -5.24 -14.53
CA VAL A 967 29.67 -4.69 -14.55
C VAL A 967 30.74 -5.75 -14.85
N TYR A 968 30.50 -6.99 -14.43
CA TYR A 968 31.34 -8.13 -14.78
C TYR A 968 31.21 -8.51 -16.26
N LYS A 969 29.99 -8.73 -16.77
CA LYS A 969 29.74 -9.20 -18.15
C LYS A 969 30.09 -8.17 -19.22
N GLU A 970 29.86 -6.89 -18.95
CA GLU A 970 30.24 -5.79 -19.84
C GLU A 970 31.73 -5.43 -19.71
N GLY A 971 32.47 -6.08 -18.80
CA GLY A 971 33.91 -5.87 -18.61
C GLY A 971 34.29 -4.50 -18.04
N ILE A 972 33.30 -3.78 -17.48
CA ILE A 972 33.45 -2.45 -16.88
C ILE A 972 34.34 -2.56 -15.64
N VAL A 973 34.11 -3.58 -14.81
CA VAL A 973 34.97 -3.93 -13.67
C VAL A 973 35.55 -5.31 -13.93
N LYS A 974 36.86 -5.45 -13.73
CA LYS A 974 37.63 -6.64 -14.07
C LYS A 974 38.80 -6.81 -13.10
N PRO A 975 39.31 -8.04 -12.91
CA PRO A 975 40.52 -8.29 -12.14
C PRO A 975 41.67 -7.35 -12.52
N LEU A 976 42.34 -6.79 -11.52
CA LEU A 976 43.54 -5.97 -11.71
C LEU A 976 44.71 -6.86 -12.16
N ALA A 977 45.73 -6.26 -12.79
CA ALA A 977 46.82 -7.00 -13.42
C ALA A 977 47.59 -7.88 -12.40
N GLU A 978 47.83 -7.36 -11.20
CA GLU A 978 48.47 -8.07 -10.07
C GLU A 978 47.66 -9.26 -9.54
N PHE A 979 46.35 -9.30 -9.79
CA PHE A 979 45.44 -10.33 -9.30
C PHE A 979 45.08 -11.40 -10.33
N LYS A 980 45.54 -11.26 -11.58
CA LYS A 980 45.39 -12.25 -12.65
C LYS A 980 46.44 -13.35 -12.54
N SER A 981 46.03 -14.57 -12.84
CA SER A 981 46.93 -15.73 -12.94
C SER A 981 47.98 -15.52 -14.04
N PRO A 982 49.26 -15.85 -13.80
CA PRO A 982 50.35 -15.63 -14.77
C PRO A 982 50.34 -16.56 -15.99
N PHE A 983 49.35 -17.47 -16.13
CA PHE A 983 49.29 -18.46 -17.20
C PHE A 983 48.12 -18.23 -18.19
N ASN A 984 48.29 -17.26 -19.10
CA ASN A 984 47.53 -17.23 -20.36
C ASN A 984 48.32 -16.56 -21.50
N HIS A 985 49.49 -17.13 -21.79
CA HIS A 985 50.23 -16.91 -23.04
C HIS A 985 50.70 -18.25 -23.62
N LYS A 986 49.79 -18.95 -24.32
CA LYS A 986 50.09 -19.91 -25.40
C LYS A 986 48.97 -19.87 -26.43
#